data_AF-Q4SAV4-F1
#
_entry.id   AF-Q4SAV4-F1
#
_cell.length_a   1.000
_cell.length_b   1.000
_cell.length_c   1.000
_cell.angle_alpha   90.00
_cell.angle_beta   90.00
_cell.angle_gamma   90.00
#
_symmetry.space_group_name_H-M   'P 1'
#
loop_
_entity.id
_entity.type
_entity.pdbx_description
1 polymer ?
#
loop_
_entity_poly.entity_id
_entity_poly.type
_entity_poly.pdbx_seq_one_letter_code
_entity_poly.pdbx_strand_id
1 'polypeptide(L)'
;MSSSNLEGWQPPRKARHKEPLRRVKCKENRSRRPDANGPSTVYLQVLGAGSRDNPASVYVFSEFNRYLFNCGEGTQRLMQEHKLKATHLDNIFVTRMNWQNVGGLSGMILTLKDIGVPECVLSGPPQLENFLNAIKSFSGPLEDIKLSVRPYAAEPYTDSTMTVQQVPIFAVSPDNHPEPAGGPGESSTAAGARSGRTQEGSARDASLLVAFICKLHPKKGNFLVPQARELGLPVGTAAIGPLIAALKDGRSVTYEGREIRPEQVCTPPDPGPAFLVVECPSEAFVEAVCSAQPLRRYQTGGSEDAAALVVHMAPERVLSTDGYRAWMERFPASTEHLILNEHVTAVHNVRSHKIQTQLNLIHPEIFPPLQTWTAPEPPARLPVPSVRAECLLKFQFRPALEWQRESVPVCNPDDFVKEASEVPNFQQEVEACRKLRLSDAAEEGENFPEVVFLGTGSALPMKIRNVSGTLVHLSSSASLLLDCGEGTFGQLCRHYGNAVDQVLSQISTVFVSHLHADHHTGLLMLLYQRDRALRQLGRPRSPVHLVAPVQIMSWLNQYHQQCQEVLQHVDDLANRSALASLSFIPNRSLQDGGEPPAPRTEASIQALLERNGLEKVPLQFQTCLVHHCKHAFACSLTHRQGWKLAFSGDTRPCDALVRLGKDATLLIHEATLEDGLEQEAAEKRHSTTSQAIGVGVRMNAAFIVLNHFSQRYAKIPLFSQDFTQRVGVSFDHMRIRFGHFRTLPRLVPALKALFAADIGEMEERREKRELRL
;
A
#
# COMPACT_ATOMS: atom_id res chain seq x y z
N MET A 1 -65.72 -21.13 -8.66
CA MET A 1 -66.37 -20.04 -7.89
C MET A 1 -65.64 -19.88 -6.56
N SER A 2 -65.34 -18.62 -6.20
CA SER A 2 -64.82 -18.08 -4.92
C SER A 2 -63.54 -18.70 -4.32
N SER A 3 -62.36 -18.06 -4.27
CA SER A 3 -61.94 -16.77 -3.67
C SER A 3 -62.12 -16.70 -2.14
N SER A 4 -61.02 -16.90 -1.39
CA SER A 4 -60.83 -16.32 -0.04
C SER A 4 -59.34 -16.04 0.24
N ASN A 5 -59.04 -14.74 0.15
CA ASN A 5 -58.06 -13.88 0.81
C ASN A 5 -56.79 -14.46 1.48
N LEU A 6 -55.67 -14.18 0.81
CA LEU A 6 -54.35 -13.93 1.41
C LEU A 6 -54.24 -12.43 1.73
N GLU A 7 -54.36 -12.05 3.00
CA GLU A 7 -53.77 -10.84 3.59
C GLU A 7 -52.58 -11.35 4.42
N GLY A 8 -51.35 -10.84 4.39
CA GLY A 8 -50.83 -9.50 4.13
C GLY A 8 -49.64 -9.29 5.08
N TRP A 9 -48.59 -10.12 4.98
CA TRP A 9 -47.38 -9.96 5.78
C TRP A 9 -46.50 -8.86 5.16
N GLN A 10 -46.50 -7.66 5.77
CA GLN A 10 -45.57 -6.59 5.41
C GLN A 10 -44.23 -6.79 6.14
N PRO A 11 -43.09 -6.70 5.45
CA PRO A 11 -41.78 -6.69 6.10
C PRO A 11 -41.63 -5.40 6.94
N PRO A 12 -40.86 -5.41 8.04
CA PRO A 12 -40.68 -4.25 8.89
C PRO A 12 -40.09 -3.10 8.06
N ARG A 13 -40.76 -1.94 8.08
CA ARG A 13 -40.25 -0.69 7.50
C ARG A 13 -38.87 -0.43 8.07
N LYS A 14 -37.83 -0.50 7.24
CA LYS A 14 -36.48 -0.01 7.56
C LYS A 14 -36.61 1.38 8.17
N ALA A 15 -36.14 1.55 9.40
CA ALA A 15 -36.06 2.85 10.03
C ALA A 15 -35.29 3.78 9.09
N ARG A 16 -35.91 4.91 8.70
CA ARG A 16 -35.18 5.99 8.02
C ARG A 16 -34.05 6.40 8.96
N HIS A 17 -32.81 6.12 8.54
CA HIS A 17 -31.62 6.65 9.20
C HIS A 17 -31.78 8.18 9.27
N LYS A 18 -32.04 8.70 10.47
CA LYS A 18 -31.94 10.14 10.72
C LYS A 18 -30.47 10.50 10.50
N GLU A 19 -30.20 11.40 9.56
CA GLU A 19 -28.87 11.99 9.42
C GLU A 19 -28.45 12.56 10.78
N PRO A 20 -27.26 12.19 11.31
CA PRO A 20 -26.78 12.78 12.54
C PRO A 20 -26.66 14.30 12.33
N LEU A 21 -27.20 15.10 13.24
CA LEU A 21 -27.14 16.58 13.21
C LEU A 21 -25.72 17.15 13.01
N ARG A 22 -24.68 16.33 13.26
CA ARG A 22 -23.27 16.62 12.97
C ARG A 22 -22.94 16.67 11.46
N ARG A 23 -23.57 15.83 10.64
CA ARG A 23 -23.42 15.78 9.16
C ARG A 23 -23.98 17.02 8.48
N VAL A 24 -25.12 17.53 8.96
CA VAL A 24 -25.74 18.78 8.46
C VAL A 24 -24.88 19.99 8.80
N LYS A 25 -24.36 20.08 10.03
CA LYS A 25 -23.44 21.17 10.44
C LYS A 25 -22.13 21.20 9.64
N CYS A 26 -21.57 20.05 9.26
CA CYS A 26 -20.34 20.01 8.46
C CYS A 26 -20.58 20.47 7.00
N LYS A 27 -21.77 20.18 6.45
CA LYS A 27 -22.19 20.61 5.10
C LYS A 27 -22.58 22.09 5.08
N GLU A 28 -23.28 22.58 6.12
CA GLU A 28 -23.65 23.99 6.30
C GLU A 28 -22.46 24.91 6.60
N ASN A 29 -21.43 24.42 7.31
CA ASN A 29 -20.18 25.18 7.49
C ASN A 29 -19.33 25.21 6.22
N ARG A 30 -19.46 24.23 5.31
CA ARG A 30 -18.78 24.21 4.01
C ARG A 30 -19.43 25.17 2.99
N SER A 31 -20.73 25.46 3.11
CA SER A 31 -21.43 26.39 2.21
C SER A 31 -21.37 27.85 2.66
N ARG A 32 -20.93 28.13 3.89
CA ARG A 32 -20.79 29.49 4.42
C ARG A 32 -19.33 29.92 4.44
N ARG A 33 -18.85 30.40 3.28
CA ARG A 33 -17.94 31.55 3.04
C ARG A 33 -17.00 31.28 1.86
N PRO A 34 -17.23 31.91 0.70
CA PRO A 34 -16.15 32.27 -0.21
C PRO A 34 -15.52 33.58 0.30
N ASP A 35 -14.97 33.59 1.52
CA ASP A 35 -14.09 34.69 1.91
C ASP A 35 -12.73 34.37 1.25
N ALA A 36 -12.35 35.18 0.26
CA ALA A 36 -11.15 35.06 -0.58
C ALA A 36 -9.84 35.19 0.21
N ASN A 37 -9.58 34.24 1.12
CA ASN A 37 -8.40 34.21 1.95
C ASN A 37 -7.91 32.77 2.09
N GLY A 38 -6.85 32.43 1.35
CA GLY A 38 -6.23 31.12 1.42
C GLY A 38 -5.72 30.75 2.82
N PRO A 39 -5.41 29.46 3.05
CA PRO A 39 -5.03 28.94 4.37
C PRO A 39 -3.76 29.59 4.90
N SER A 40 -3.68 29.68 6.22
CA SER A 40 -2.54 30.22 6.96
C SER A 40 -1.37 29.28 7.05
N THR A 41 -1.62 27.97 6.95
CA THR A 41 -0.60 26.94 6.99
C THR A 41 -0.86 25.93 5.87
N VAL A 42 0.17 25.63 5.09
CA VAL A 42 0.13 24.60 4.05
C VAL A 42 1.46 23.88 4.04
N TYR A 43 1.41 22.55 4.03
CA TYR A 43 2.57 21.68 4.02
C TYR A 43 2.44 20.65 2.90
N LEU A 44 3.54 20.34 2.25
CA LEU A 44 3.73 19.07 1.55
C LEU A 44 4.61 18.19 2.42
N GLN A 45 4.22 16.93 2.58
CA GLN A 45 4.93 15.94 3.37
C GLN A 45 5.18 14.68 2.56
N VAL A 46 6.40 14.16 2.58
CA VAL A 46 6.73 12.85 2.00
C VAL A 46 6.07 11.75 2.83
N LEU A 47 5.28 10.88 2.19
CA LEU A 47 4.80 9.65 2.80
C LEU A 47 5.74 8.50 2.46
N GLY A 48 5.70 8.08 1.19
CA GLY A 48 6.59 7.08 0.61
C GLY A 48 7.67 7.76 -0.21
N ALA A 49 8.93 7.39 0.03
CA ALA A 49 10.07 8.14 -0.48
C ALA A 49 10.52 7.68 -1.89
N GLY A 50 9.85 6.66 -2.45
CA GLY A 50 10.21 6.04 -3.72
C GLY A 50 11.30 4.98 -3.61
N SER A 51 11.69 4.60 -2.39
CA SER A 51 12.66 3.53 -2.13
C SER A 51 12.18 2.19 -2.69
N ARG A 52 13.11 1.22 -2.83
CA ARG A 52 12.79 -0.09 -3.41
C ARG A 52 11.65 -0.81 -2.68
N ASP A 53 11.51 -0.62 -1.38
CA ASP A 53 10.49 -1.22 -0.54
C ASP A 53 9.23 -0.36 -0.35
N ASN A 54 9.24 0.91 -0.79
CA ASN A 54 8.15 1.85 -0.56
C ASN A 54 7.90 2.81 -1.76
N PRO A 55 6.72 2.78 -2.39
CA PRO A 55 6.43 3.59 -3.57
C PRO A 55 6.39 5.10 -3.27
N ALA A 56 6.67 5.92 -4.30
CA ALA A 56 6.66 7.37 -4.17
C ALA A 56 5.25 7.92 -3.92
N SER A 57 5.06 8.68 -2.83
CA SER A 57 3.81 9.35 -2.53
C SER A 57 4.02 10.59 -1.65
N VAL A 58 3.25 11.64 -1.90
CA VAL A 58 3.29 12.87 -1.10
C VAL A 58 1.90 13.26 -0.61
N TYR A 59 1.84 13.74 0.62
CA TYR A 59 0.63 14.16 1.33
C TYR A 59 0.67 15.66 1.55
N VAL A 60 -0.31 16.37 0.98
CA VAL A 60 -0.43 17.83 1.12
C VAL A 60 -1.57 18.12 2.06
N PHE A 61 -1.39 19.02 3.02
CA PHE A 61 -2.43 19.36 3.97
C PHE A 61 -2.39 20.82 4.42
N SER A 62 -3.59 21.32 4.73
CA SER A 62 -3.82 22.64 5.33
C SER A 62 -4.74 22.51 6.54
N GLU A 63 -5.16 23.65 7.10
CA GLU A 63 -6.24 23.71 8.09
C GLU A 63 -7.60 23.26 7.52
N PHE A 64 -7.79 23.32 6.20
CA PHE A 64 -9.06 23.02 5.54
C PHE A 64 -9.09 21.63 4.90
N ASN A 65 -8.08 21.32 4.09
CA ASN A 65 -8.13 20.22 3.12
C ASN A 65 -6.88 19.33 3.21
N ARG A 66 -7.01 18.10 2.69
CA ARG A 66 -5.92 17.12 2.59
C ARG A 66 -5.96 16.45 1.22
N TYR A 67 -4.77 16.19 0.69
CA TYR A 67 -4.57 15.63 -0.63
C TYR A 67 -3.51 14.57 -0.58
N LEU A 68 -3.63 13.60 -1.48
CA LEU A 68 -2.64 12.55 -1.67
C LEU A 68 -2.25 12.53 -3.14
N PHE A 69 -0.96 12.55 -3.43
CA PHE A 69 -0.42 12.31 -4.76
C PHE A 69 0.23 10.93 -4.77
N ASN A 70 -0.34 10.04 -5.59
CA ASN A 70 -0.11 8.59 -5.63
C ASN A 70 -0.45 7.86 -4.32
N CYS A 71 -0.90 6.62 -4.46
CA CYS A 71 -1.30 5.74 -3.36
C CYS A 71 -0.89 4.29 -3.67
N GLY A 72 0.43 4.06 -3.68
CA GLY A 72 1.00 2.73 -3.84
C GLY A 72 0.84 1.86 -2.60
N GLU A 73 1.27 0.59 -2.68
CA GLU A 73 1.25 -0.35 -1.57
C GLU A 73 1.91 0.23 -0.30
N GLY A 74 1.32 -0.03 0.86
CA GLY A 74 1.82 0.42 2.15
C GLY A 74 1.43 1.84 2.53
N THR A 75 0.89 2.66 1.62
CA THR A 75 0.52 4.07 1.92
C THR A 75 -0.39 4.19 3.13
N GLN A 76 -1.41 3.33 3.21
CA GLN A 76 -2.34 3.27 4.34
C GLN A 76 -1.62 2.90 5.65
N ARG A 77 -0.70 1.91 5.59
CA ARG A 77 0.11 1.48 6.73
C ARG A 77 1.00 2.60 7.24
N LEU A 78 1.61 3.39 6.34
CA LEU A 78 2.44 4.54 6.70
C LEU A 78 1.66 5.64 7.37
N MET A 79 0.47 5.97 6.84
CA MET A 79 -0.40 6.96 7.47
C MET A 79 -0.76 6.54 8.90
N GLN A 80 -1.05 5.26 9.12
CA GLN A 80 -1.30 4.76 10.46
C GLN A 80 -0.05 4.81 11.34
N GLU A 81 1.10 4.30 10.87
CA GLU A 81 2.40 4.29 11.58
C GLU A 81 2.66 5.66 12.21
N HIS A 82 2.54 6.70 11.39
CA HIS A 82 2.89 8.08 11.71
C HIS A 82 1.71 8.94 12.18
N LYS A 83 0.55 8.33 12.44
CA LYS A 83 -0.66 8.99 12.96
C LYS A 83 -1.15 10.14 12.07
N LEU A 84 -0.98 10.01 10.76
CA LEU A 84 -1.44 11.01 9.79
C LEU A 84 -2.95 10.88 9.58
N LYS A 85 -3.63 12.02 9.48
CA LYS A 85 -5.09 12.07 9.41
C LYS A 85 -5.57 11.82 7.97
N ALA A 86 -6.43 10.83 7.79
CA ALA A 86 -7.18 10.63 6.54
C ALA A 86 -8.55 11.33 6.53
N THR A 87 -8.99 11.93 7.66
CA THR A 87 -10.21 12.75 7.71
C THR A 87 -10.07 13.96 6.79
N HIS A 88 -11.03 14.22 5.90
CA HIS A 88 -10.96 15.25 4.84
C HIS A 88 -9.92 14.97 3.73
N LEU A 89 -9.49 13.71 3.56
CA LEU A 89 -8.82 13.27 2.35
C LEU A 89 -9.89 12.88 1.32
N ASP A 90 -10.45 13.87 0.63
CA ASP A 90 -11.49 13.70 -0.40
C ASP A 90 -10.93 13.78 -1.82
N ASN A 91 -9.63 14.01 -2.00
CA ASN A 91 -8.97 14.08 -3.30
C ASN A 91 -7.65 13.28 -3.32
N ILE A 92 -7.52 12.38 -4.30
CA ILE A 92 -6.29 11.65 -4.59
C ILE A 92 -5.92 11.88 -6.07
N PHE A 93 -4.71 12.38 -6.30
CA PHE A 93 -4.16 12.67 -7.61
C PHE A 93 -3.19 11.55 -8.00
N VAL A 94 -3.38 10.94 -9.17
CA VAL A 94 -2.57 9.80 -9.63
C VAL A 94 -1.81 10.21 -10.88
N THR A 95 -0.48 10.10 -10.85
CA THR A 95 0.39 10.54 -11.95
C THR A 95 0.40 9.56 -13.13
N ARG A 96 0.20 8.26 -12.86
CA ARG A 96 0.10 7.21 -13.89
C ARG A 96 -0.70 6.01 -13.42
N MET A 97 -1.37 5.32 -14.35
CA MET A 97 -2.05 4.05 -14.10
C MET A 97 -1.05 2.88 -14.06
N ASN A 98 -0.37 2.71 -12.94
CA ASN A 98 0.47 1.53 -12.68
C ASN A 98 0.35 1.09 -11.21
N TRP A 99 0.76 -0.14 -10.92
CA TRP A 99 0.56 -0.72 -9.59
C TRP A 99 1.34 0.01 -8.50
N GLN A 100 2.51 0.58 -8.82
CA GLN A 100 3.28 1.40 -7.88
C GLN A 100 2.53 2.66 -7.43
N ASN A 101 1.65 3.22 -8.25
CA ASN A 101 0.92 4.45 -7.91
C ASN A 101 -0.50 4.17 -7.37
N VAL A 102 -1.05 2.97 -7.59
CA VAL A 102 -2.45 2.64 -7.21
C VAL A 102 -2.61 1.43 -6.28
N GLY A 103 -1.55 0.67 -6.02
CA GLY A 103 -1.64 -0.63 -5.34
C GLY A 103 -2.19 -0.57 -3.91
N GLY A 104 -2.11 0.59 -3.24
CA GLY A 104 -2.68 0.82 -1.92
C GLY A 104 -4.07 1.47 -1.93
N LEU A 105 -4.63 1.80 -3.11
CA LEU A 105 -5.94 2.47 -3.19
C LEU A 105 -7.07 1.62 -2.63
N SER A 106 -7.06 0.29 -2.82
CA SER A 106 -8.12 -0.58 -2.32
C SER A 106 -8.22 -0.50 -0.79
N GLY A 107 -7.10 -0.66 -0.08
CA GLY A 107 -7.01 -0.52 1.37
C GLY A 107 -7.30 0.91 1.85
N MET A 108 -6.84 1.92 1.10
CA MET A 108 -7.12 3.33 1.41
C MET A 108 -8.62 3.65 1.29
N ILE A 109 -9.30 3.20 0.23
CA ILE A 109 -10.74 3.42 0.01
C ILE A 109 -11.55 2.79 1.15
N LEU A 110 -11.22 1.56 1.56
CA LEU A 110 -11.86 0.91 2.70
C LEU A 110 -11.64 1.69 4.00
N THR A 111 -10.43 2.22 4.20
CA THR A 111 -10.10 3.08 5.35
C THR A 111 -10.90 4.38 5.34
N LEU A 112 -11.04 5.04 4.18
CA LEU A 112 -11.83 6.27 4.03
C LEU A 112 -13.32 6.01 4.26
N LYS A 113 -13.84 4.88 3.78
CA LYS A 113 -15.21 4.41 4.05
C LYS A 113 -15.43 4.23 5.55
N ASP A 114 -14.54 3.51 6.24
CA ASP A 114 -14.64 3.25 7.69
C ASP A 114 -14.58 4.54 8.53
N ILE A 115 -13.78 5.53 8.09
CA ILE A 115 -13.70 6.85 8.72
C ILE A 115 -14.97 7.68 8.46
N GLY A 116 -15.77 7.32 7.45
CA GLY A 116 -17.00 8.02 7.06
C GLY A 116 -16.77 9.22 6.14
N VAL A 117 -15.70 9.19 5.33
CA VAL A 117 -15.51 10.17 4.25
C VAL A 117 -16.58 9.96 3.18
N PRO A 118 -17.42 10.97 2.87
CA PRO A 118 -18.61 10.76 2.03
C PRO A 118 -18.29 10.58 0.55
N GLU A 119 -17.23 11.22 0.07
CA GLU A 119 -16.81 11.22 -1.33
C GLU A 119 -15.29 11.25 -1.41
N CYS A 120 -14.73 10.46 -2.32
CA CYS A 120 -13.33 10.50 -2.70
C CYS A 120 -13.23 10.64 -4.23
N VAL A 121 -12.57 11.70 -4.67
CA VAL A 121 -12.33 12.03 -6.07
C VAL A 121 -10.94 11.57 -6.45
N LEU A 122 -10.85 10.67 -7.42
CA LEU A 122 -9.59 10.26 -8.04
C LEU A 122 -9.37 11.09 -9.31
N SER A 123 -8.28 11.84 -9.40
CA SER A 123 -7.94 12.62 -10.59
C SER A 123 -6.67 12.08 -11.25
N GLY A 124 -6.69 11.89 -12.57
CA GLY A 124 -5.52 11.41 -13.31
C GLY A 124 -5.90 10.64 -14.58
N PRO A 125 -5.18 9.56 -14.90
CA PRO A 125 -5.46 8.73 -16.07
C PRO A 125 -6.89 8.17 -16.08
N PRO A 126 -7.57 8.12 -17.24
CA PRO A 126 -8.96 7.68 -17.33
C PRO A 126 -9.16 6.22 -16.92
N GLN A 127 -8.11 5.39 -16.98
CA GLN A 127 -8.14 3.98 -16.59
C GLN A 127 -8.41 3.78 -15.08
N LEU A 128 -8.38 4.84 -14.26
CA LEU A 128 -8.79 4.78 -12.86
C LEU A 128 -10.23 4.27 -12.70
N GLU A 129 -11.13 4.57 -13.62
CA GLU A 129 -12.51 4.06 -13.56
C GLU A 129 -12.55 2.54 -13.75
N ASN A 130 -11.75 2.03 -14.70
CA ASN A 130 -11.60 0.60 -14.92
C ASN A 130 -10.97 -0.09 -13.71
N PHE A 131 -9.97 0.53 -13.09
CA PHE A 131 -9.37 0.05 -11.84
C PHE A 131 -10.42 -0.06 -10.72
N LEU A 132 -11.21 1.00 -10.51
CA LEU A 132 -12.29 1.01 -9.50
C LEU A 132 -13.33 -0.07 -9.77
N ASN A 133 -13.63 -0.38 -11.03
CA ASN A 133 -14.52 -1.48 -11.38
C ASN A 133 -13.89 -2.84 -11.11
N ALA A 134 -12.60 -3.00 -11.43
CA ALA A 134 -11.89 -4.26 -11.24
C ALA A 134 -11.71 -4.62 -9.76
N ILE A 135 -11.44 -3.64 -8.87
CA ILE A 135 -11.28 -3.92 -7.42
C ILE A 135 -12.57 -4.36 -6.71
N LYS A 136 -13.75 -4.04 -7.28
CA LYS A 136 -15.06 -4.47 -6.73
C LYS A 136 -15.18 -6.01 -6.67
N SER A 137 -14.38 -6.72 -7.44
CA SER A 137 -14.35 -8.19 -7.44
C SER A 137 -13.90 -8.80 -6.10
N PHE A 138 -13.17 -8.03 -5.27
CA PHE A 138 -12.66 -8.51 -3.98
C PHE A 138 -12.84 -7.54 -2.80
N SER A 139 -13.15 -6.26 -3.03
CA SER A 139 -13.34 -5.27 -1.95
C SER A 139 -14.73 -5.27 -1.32
N GLY A 140 -15.69 -6.02 -1.89
CA GLY A 140 -17.08 -6.04 -1.44
C GLY A 140 -17.85 -4.74 -1.75
N PRO A 141 -19.03 -4.54 -1.13
CA PRO A 141 -19.87 -3.37 -1.40
C PRO A 141 -19.24 -2.05 -0.91
N LEU A 142 -19.11 -1.09 -1.81
CA LEU A 142 -18.59 0.27 -1.55
C LEU A 142 -19.70 1.33 -1.45
N GLU A 143 -20.91 0.93 -1.06
CA GLU A 143 -22.13 1.77 -1.12
C GLU A 143 -22.11 3.00 -0.20
N ASP A 144 -21.28 3.01 0.85
CA ASP A 144 -21.20 4.10 1.84
C ASP A 144 -20.17 5.19 1.52
N ILE A 145 -19.47 5.08 0.39
CA ILE A 145 -18.53 6.09 -0.10
C ILE A 145 -18.76 6.35 -1.60
N LYS A 146 -18.97 7.61 -1.97
CA LYS A 146 -19.04 7.98 -3.38
C LYS A 146 -17.63 8.04 -3.95
N LEU A 147 -17.35 7.21 -4.93
CA LEU A 147 -16.09 7.24 -5.67
C LEU A 147 -16.34 7.86 -7.05
N SER A 148 -15.59 8.91 -7.38
CA SER A 148 -15.69 9.56 -8.69
C SER A 148 -14.30 9.69 -9.31
N VAL A 149 -14.21 9.49 -10.62
CA VAL A 149 -13.00 9.71 -11.39
C VAL A 149 -13.14 11.02 -12.16
N ARG A 150 -12.17 11.92 -11.99
CA ARG A 150 -12.03 13.13 -12.80
C ARG A 150 -11.00 12.85 -13.89
N PRO A 151 -11.38 12.86 -15.18
CA PRO A 151 -10.42 12.61 -16.26
C PRO A 151 -9.38 13.74 -16.31
N TYR A 152 -8.19 13.44 -16.84
CA TYR A 152 -7.12 14.44 -16.97
C TYR A 152 -7.50 15.65 -17.84
N ALA A 153 -8.48 15.50 -18.73
CA ALA A 153 -8.97 16.55 -19.62
C ALA A 153 -10.02 17.47 -18.97
N ALA A 154 -10.45 17.16 -17.75
CA ALA A 154 -11.37 18.04 -17.02
C ALA A 154 -10.69 19.37 -16.68
N GLU A 155 -11.53 20.40 -16.45
CA GLU A 155 -11.10 21.71 -15.93
C GLU A 155 -10.19 21.57 -14.68
N PRO A 156 -9.49 22.63 -14.25
CA PRO A 156 -8.77 22.62 -12.99
C PRO A 156 -9.69 22.32 -11.78
N TYR A 157 -9.19 21.54 -10.82
CA TYR A 157 -9.84 21.35 -9.52
C TYR A 157 -9.56 22.57 -8.64
N THR A 158 -10.54 23.02 -7.85
CA THR A 158 -10.36 24.15 -6.93
C THR A 158 -11.21 23.96 -5.68
N ASP A 159 -10.65 24.34 -4.53
CA ASP A 159 -11.30 24.30 -3.21
C ASP A 159 -10.79 25.46 -2.32
N SER A 160 -11.02 25.44 -1.01
CA SER A 160 -10.58 26.52 -0.11
C SER A 160 -9.05 26.69 0.08
N THR A 161 -8.23 25.76 -0.42
CA THR A 161 -6.77 25.75 -0.22
C THR A 161 -6.01 26.04 -1.51
N MET A 162 -6.33 25.34 -2.60
CA MET A 162 -5.56 25.43 -3.83
C MET A 162 -6.37 25.10 -5.09
N THR A 163 -5.82 25.53 -6.21
CA THR A 163 -6.24 25.11 -7.55
C THR A 163 -5.23 24.09 -8.09
N VAL A 164 -5.70 22.94 -8.56
CA VAL A 164 -4.88 21.86 -9.14
C VAL A 164 -5.23 21.69 -10.60
N GLN A 165 -4.27 21.93 -11.49
CA GLN A 165 -4.36 21.71 -12.92
C GLN A 165 -3.66 20.40 -13.30
N GLN A 166 -4.33 19.60 -14.14
CA GLN A 166 -3.79 18.37 -14.71
C GLN A 166 -3.10 18.68 -16.04
N VAL A 167 -1.90 18.13 -16.23
CA VAL A 167 -1.11 18.30 -17.45
C VAL A 167 -0.85 16.91 -18.04
N PRO A 168 -1.66 16.47 -19.02
CA PRO A 168 -1.40 15.22 -19.71
C PRO A 168 -0.15 15.36 -20.59
N ILE A 169 0.74 14.37 -20.50
CA ILE A 169 2.00 14.31 -21.24
C ILE A 169 2.07 12.90 -21.85
N PHE A 170 2.37 12.84 -23.15
CA PHE A 170 2.42 11.60 -23.91
C PHE A 170 3.85 11.35 -24.39
N ALA A 171 4.43 10.19 -24.07
CA ALA A 171 5.74 9.81 -24.59
C ALA A 171 5.74 9.73 -26.12
N VAL A 172 6.88 10.05 -26.74
CA VAL A 172 7.05 9.91 -28.19
C VAL A 172 7.19 8.41 -28.50
N SER A 173 6.26 7.85 -29.29
CA SER A 173 6.39 6.48 -29.76
C SER A 173 7.45 6.40 -30.86
N PRO A 174 8.39 5.44 -30.82
CA PRO A 174 9.39 5.26 -31.88
C PRO A 174 8.79 4.94 -33.27
N ASP A 175 7.50 4.57 -33.35
CA ASP A 175 6.84 4.20 -34.61
C ASP A 175 6.15 5.36 -35.37
N ASN A 176 6.16 6.58 -34.82
CA ASN A 176 5.56 7.75 -35.49
C ASN A 176 6.64 8.61 -36.18
N HIS A 177 7.33 8.05 -37.17
CA HIS A 177 7.90 8.88 -38.22
C HIS A 177 6.78 9.25 -39.21
N PRO A 178 6.54 10.54 -39.49
CA PRO A 178 5.66 10.91 -40.59
C PRO A 178 6.37 10.53 -41.89
N GLU A 179 5.87 9.50 -42.56
CA GLU A 179 6.24 9.19 -43.95
C GLU A 179 6.12 10.49 -44.78
N PRO A 180 7.14 10.83 -45.60
CA PRO A 180 7.11 12.05 -46.38
C PRO A 180 5.99 11.97 -47.42
N ALA A 181 5.20 13.04 -47.50
CA ALA A 181 4.07 13.17 -48.42
C ALA A 181 4.46 12.88 -49.87
N GLY A 182 4.01 11.74 -50.39
CA GLY A 182 3.98 11.43 -51.83
C GLY A 182 2.89 12.24 -52.53
N GLY A 183 3.24 12.79 -53.70
CA GLY A 183 2.50 13.82 -54.45
C GLY A 183 1.16 13.41 -55.09
N PRO A 184 0.56 14.33 -55.88
CA PRO A 184 -0.87 14.34 -56.19
C PRO A 184 -1.23 13.45 -57.38
N GLY A 185 -2.30 12.66 -57.24
CA GLY A 185 -2.86 11.83 -58.32
C GLY A 185 -4.34 11.48 -58.10
N GLU A 186 -5.19 12.30 -58.72
CA GLU A 186 -6.52 12.02 -59.32
C GLU A 186 -7.56 11.09 -58.66
N SER A 187 -8.66 11.72 -58.22
CA SER A 187 -10.06 11.45 -58.60
C SER A 187 -10.57 10.00 -58.70
N SER A 188 -11.45 9.60 -57.77
CA SER A 188 -12.85 9.29 -58.13
C SER A 188 -13.76 9.11 -56.90
N THR A 189 -15.02 9.44 -57.14
CA THR A 189 -16.15 9.67 -56.24
C THR A 189 -16.73 8.42 -55.58
N ALA A 190 -17.02 8.50 -54.27
CA ALA A 190 -18.21 7.88 -53.67
C ALA A 190 -18.53 8.55 -52.32
N ALA A 191 -19.45 9.51 -52.36
CA ALA A 191 -20.05 10.12 -51.18
C ALA A 191 -20.99 9.11 -50.49
N GLY A 192 -20.44 8.36 -49.52
CA GLY A 192 -21.21 7.64 -48.52
C GLY A 192 -21.19 8.44 -47.22
N ALA A 193 -22.28 9.15 -46.93
CA ALA A 193 -22.47 9.88 -45.69
C ALA A 193 -22.37 8.93 -44.48
N ARG A 194 -21.19 8.85 -43.87
CA ARG A 194 -21.00 8.28 -42.53
C ARG A 194 -21.10 9.41 -41.52
N SER A 195 -22.28 9.50 -40.93
CA SER A 195 -22.55 10.09 -39.62
C SER A 195 -21.33 9.92 -38.70
N GLY A 196 -20.72 11.04 -38.32
CA GLY A 196 -19.69 11.08 -37.28
C GLY A 196 -20.25 10.55 -35.97
N ARG A 197 -19.95 9.29 -35.67
CA ARG A 197 -19.91 8.78 -34.30
C ARG A 197 -18.44 8.76 -33.90
N THR A 198 -18.04 9.76 -33.12
CA THR A 198 -16.87 9.69 -32.26
C THR A 198 -17.03 8.45 -31.36
N GLN A 199 -16.33 7.36 -31.70
CA GLN A 199 -16.05 6.31 -30.73
C GLN A 199 -14.94 6.85 -29.81
N GLU A 200 -15.33 7.61 -28.78
CA GLU A 200 -14.49 7.80 -27.58
C GLU A 200 -14.49 6.48 -26.80
N GLY A 201 -13.66 5.54 -27.26
CA GLY A 201 -13.47 4.25 -26.61
C GLY A 201 -12.25 4.27 -25.70
N SER A 202 -12.49 4.16 -24.39
CA SER A 202 -11.72 3.48 -23.34
C SER A 202 -10.54 2.57 -23.81
N ALA A 203 -9.51 3.13 -24.42
CA ALA A 203 -8.29 2.41 -24.77
C ALA A 203 -7.18 2.73 -23.75
N ARG A 204 -6.44 1.71 -23.31
CA ARG A 204 -5.25 1.86 -22.46
C ARG A 204 -4.18 2.63 -23.23
N ASP A 205 -3.66 3.71 -22.66
CA ASP A 205 -2.52 4.45 -23.23
C ASP A 205 -1.32 4.37 -22.27
N ALA A 206 -0.34 3.55 -22.63
CA ALA A 206 0.87 3.36 -21.83
C ALA A 206 1.85 4.54 -21.96
N SER A 207 1.65 5.43 -22.94
CA SER A 207 2.46 6.63 -23.16
C SER A 207 1.98 7.81 -22.32
N LEU A 208 0.79 7.75 -21.73
CA LEU A 208 0.20 8.81 -20.93
C LEU A 208 0.79 8.86 -19.50
N LEU A 209 1.25 10.05 -19.10
CA LEU A 209 1.41 10.45 -17.71
C LEU A 209 0.66 11.76 -17.46
N VAL A 210 0.31 12.01 -16.20
CA VAL A 210 -0.35 13.25 -15.76
C VAL A 210 0.54 13.92 -14.74
N ALA A 211 1.10 15.08 -15.10
CA ALA A 211 1.73 15.97 -14.15
C ALA A 211 0.69 16.89 -13.51
N PHE A 212 0.97 17.39 -12.31
CA PHE A 212 0.06 18.28 -11.58
C PHE A 212 0.73 19.61 -11.28
N ILE A 213 0.06 20.70 -11.64
CA ILE A 213 0.41 22.06 -11.25
C ILE A 213 -0.55 22.46 -10.12
N CYS A 214 -0.01 22.81 -8.95
CA CYS A 214 -0.79 23.15 -7.78
C CYS A 214 -0.50 24.61 -7.37
N LYS A 215 -1.50 25.49 -7.49
CA LYS A 215 -1.40 26.91 -7.12
C LYS A 215 -2.18 27.15 -5.83
N LEU A 216 -1.49 27.52 -4.75
CA LEU A 216 -2.15 27.88 -3.49
C LEU A 216 -2.96 29.16 -3.68
N HIS A 217 -4.12 29.24 -3.02
CA HIS A 217 -4.95 30.44 -3.11
C HIS A 217 -4.29 31.62 -2.36
N PRO A 218 -4.38 32.84 -2.90
CA PRO A 218 -3.77 34.02 -2.29
C PRO A 218 -4.37 34.27 -0.92
N LYS A 219 -3.54 34.80 -0.01
CA LYS A 219 -3.92 35.16 1.34
C LYS A 219 -3.67 36.65 1.56
N LYS A 220 -4.68 37.34 2.06
CA LYS A 220 -4.59 38.76 2.41
C LYS A 220 -3.68 38.96 3.62
N GLY A 221 -3.05 40.13 3.68
CA GLY A 221 -2.25 40.56 4.82
C GLY A 221 -2.98 40.44 6.16
N ASN A 222 -2.23 40.11 7.21
CA ASN A 222 -2.74 40.16 8.57
C ASN A 222 -2.84 41.62 9.01
N PHE A 223 -3.96 42.00 9.62
CA PHE A 223 -4.14 43.34 10.17
C PHE A 223 -3.38 43.46 11.47
N LEU A 224 -2.53 44.48 11.55
CA LEU A 224 -1.59 44.74 12.60
C LEU A 224 -2.24 45.67 13.64
N VAL A 225 -2.92 45.04 14.60
CA VAL A 225 -3.66 45.71 15.67
C VAL A 225 -2.81 46.76 16.43
N PRO A 226 -1.53 46.52 16.78
CA PRO A 226 -0.71 47.52 17.46
C PRO A 226 -0.51 48.79 16.62
N GLN A 227 -0.08 48.65 15.37
CA GLN A 227 0.14 49.75 14.42
C GLN A 227 -1.15 50.53 14.15
N ALA A 228 -2.27 49.83 14.05
CA ALA A 228 -3.58 50.46 13.90
C ALA A 228 -3.96 51.34 15.10
N ARG A 229 -3.67 50.89 16.33
CA ARG A 229 -3.91 51.68 17.55
C ARG A 229 -3.04 52.93 17.59
N GLU A 230 -1.78 52.82 17.18
CA GLU A 230 -0.86 53.97 17.11
C GLU A 230 -1.33 55.03 16.10
N LEU A 231 -1.97 54.60 15.01
CA LEU A 231 -2.56 55.49 14.00
C LEU A 231 -3.96 56.01 14.38
N GLY A 232 -4.45 55.71 15.59
CA GLY A 232 -5.72 56.21 16.11
C GLY A 232 -6.96 55.49 15.59
N LEU A 233 -6.82 54.36 14.88
CA LEU A 233 -7.96 53.59 14.40
C LEU A 233 -8.81 53.08 15.58
N PRO A 234 -10.15 52.96 15.43
CA PRO A 234 -11.08 52.66 16.52
C PRO A 234 -11.11 51.16 16.87
N VAL A 235 -9.94 50.57 17.09
CA VAL A 235 -9.71 49.15 17.36
C VAL A 235 -10.50 48.70 18.60
N GLY A 236 -11.29 47.65 18.45
CA GLY A 236 -12.15 47.13 19.52
C GLY A 236 -13.58 47.68 19.53
N THR A 237 -13.91 48.58 18.60
CA THR A 237 -15.29 49.07 18.37
C THR A 237 -15.91 48.39 17.14
N ALA A 238 -17.23 48.45 16.98
CA ALA A 238 -17.90 47.97 15.77
C ALA A 238 -17.47 48.73 14.49
N ALA A 239 -16.96 49.96 14.63
CA ALA A 239 -16.57 50.81 13.51
C ALA A 239 -15.27 50.37 12.82
N ILE A 240 -14.43 49.54 13.47
CA ILE A 240 -13.16 49.07 12.88
C ILE A 240 -13.35 48.02 11.78
N GLY A 241 -14.46 47.28 11.81
CA GLY A 241 -14.70 46.15 10.88
C GLY A 241 -14.62 46.55 9.41
N PRO A 242 -15.39 47.57 8.96
CA PRO A 242 -15.33 48.06 7.59
C PRO A 242 -13.94 48.61 7.19
N LEU A 243 -13.24 49.26 8.12
CA LEU A 243 -11.90 49.80 7.88
C LEU A 243 -10.87 48.67 7.67
N ILE A 244 -10.91 47.63 8.51
CA ILE A 244 -10.05 46.43 8.34
C ILE A 244 -10.32 45.77 6.99
N ALA A 245 -11.58 45.62 6.60
CA ALA A 245 -11.94 45.00 5.33
C ALA A 245 -11.36 45.81 4.15
N ALA A 246 -11.55 47.13 4.13
CA ALA A 246 -11.00 48.00 3.09
C ALA A 246 -9.47 47.96 3.03
N LEU A 247 -8.80 48.07 4.18
CA LEU A 247 -7.34 48.02 4.27
C LEU A 247 -6.76 46.67 3.83
N LYS A 248 -7.42 45.55 4.20
CA LYS A 248 -7.03 44.20 3.74
C LYS A 248 -7.32 43.97 2.26
N ASP A 249 -8.23 44.72 1.66
CA ASP A 249 -8.49 44.73 0.22
C ASP A 249 -7.48 45.61 -0.56
N GLY A 250 -6.47 46.16 0.12
CA GLY A 250 -5.49 47.05 -0.50
C GLY A 250 -6.00 48.47 -0.74
N ARG A 251 -7.14 48.85 -0.14
CA ARG A 251 -7.71 50.21 -0.28
C ARG A 251 -7.28 51.08 0.89
N SER A 252 -6.68 52.23 0.60
CA SER A 252 -6.46 53.28 1.61
C SER A 252 -7.80 53.73 2.19
N VAL A 253 -7.81 54.02 3.49
CA VAL A 253 -8.99 54.58 4.18
C VAL A 253 -8.65 55.94 4.75
N THR A 254 -9.61 56.87 4.72
CA THR A 254 -9.48 58.14 5.44
C THR A 254 -10.17 58.01 6.78
N TYR A 255 -9.45 58.25 7.87
CA TYR A 255 -9.99 58.24 9.23
C TYR A 255 -9.50 59.48 9.97
N GLU A 256 -10.43 60.24 10.57
CA GLU A 256 -10.15 61.50 11.27
C GLU A 256 -9.27 62.49 10.47
N GLY A 257 -9.51 62.58 9.16
CA GLY A 257 -8.77 63.48 8.26
C GLY A 257 -7.37 63.01 7.86
N ARG A 258 -6.95 61.80 8.26
CA ARG A 258 -5.68 61.19 7.84
C ARG A 258 -5.91 60.03 6.87
N GLU A 259 -5.11 59.95 5.81
CA GLU A 259 -5.05 58.78 4.95
C GLU A 259 -4.22 57.68 5.64
N ILE A 260 -4.82 56.50 5.80
CA ILE A 260 -4.17 55.30 6.31
C ILE A 260 -4.04 54.32 5.16
N ARG A 261 -2.81 53.93 4.86
CA ARG A 261 -2.49 53.01 3.77
C ARG A 261 -2.37 51.57 4.29
N PRO A 262 -2.71 50.56 3.46
CA PRO A 262 -2.60 49.15 3.84
C PRO A 262 -1.23 48.78 4.42
N GLU A 263 -0.13 49.26 3.85
CA GLU A 263 1.24 48.86 4.23
C GLU A 263 1.61 49.31 5.65
N GLN A 264 0.90 50.30 6.20
CA GLN A 264 1.13 50.81 7.55
C GLN A 264 0.49 49.91 8.62
N VAL A 265 -0.53 49.12 8.26
CA VAL A 265 -1.40 48.41 9.20
C VAL A 265 -1.72 46.98 8.78
N CYS A 266 -1.18 46.50 7.66
CA CYS A 266 -1.30 45.13 7.18
C CYS A 266 0.07 44.58 6.82
N THR A 267 0.31 43.30 7.07
CA THR A 267 1.45 42.60 6.45
C THR A 267 1.26 42.52 4.92
N PRO A 268 2.33 42.34 4.13
CA PRO A 268 2.18 42.10 2.69
C PRO A 268 1.24 40.92 2.40
N PRO A 269 0.47 40.97 1.30
CA PRO A 269 -0.32 39.83 0.85
C PRO A 269 0.59 38.70 0.35
N ASP A 270 0.15 37.47 0.54
CA ASP A 270 0.80 36.27 0.02
C ASP A 270 0.09 35.88 -1.29
N PRO A 271 0.78 35.93 -2.46
CA PRO A 271 0.17 35.66 -3.76
C PRO A 271 -0.18 34.17 -3.97
N GLY A 272 0.26 33.28 -3.08
CA GLY A 272 0.10 31.85 -3.17
C GLY A 272 1.21 31.21 -3.99
N PRO A 273 2.18 30.51 -3.37
CA PRO A 273 3.20 29.80 -4.13
C PRO A 273 2.58 28.68 -4.97
N ALA A 274 3.22 28.38 -6.10
CA ALA A 274 2.90 27.20 -6.90
C ALA A 274 3.89 26.06 -6.62
N PHE A 275 3.45 24.82 -6.76
CA PHE A 275 4.34 23.67 -6.79
C PHE A 275 3.91 22.67 -7.87
N LEU A 276 4.88 21.89 -8.34
CA LEU A 276 4.69 20.92 -9.41
C LEU A 276 4.91 19.50 -8.88
N VAL A 277 4.10 18.54 -9.33
CA VAL A 277 4.33 17.11 -9.12
C VAL A 277 4.49 16.45 -10.49
N VAL A 278 5.68 15.94 -10.77
CA VAL A 278 6.07 15.42 -12.08
C VAL A 278 6.66 14.03 -11.93
N GLU A 279 6.05 13.06 -12.60
CA GLU A 279 6.63 11.73 -12.78
C GLU A 279 7.36 11.67 -14.14
N CYS A 280 8.55 11.08 -14.18
CA CYS A 280 9.26 10.76 -15.42
C CYS A 280 9.90 9.38 -15.28
N PRO A 281 9.26 8.30 -15.74
CA PRO A 281 9.58 6.92 -15.31
C PRO A 281 10.70 6.23 -16.09
N SER A 282 11.01 6.75 -17.27
CA SER A 282 12.06 6.23 -18.13
C SER A 282 12.48 7.31 -19.11
N GLU A 283 13.59 7.04 -19.77
CA GLU A 283 14.25 7.87 -20.77
C GLU A 283 13.29 8.20 -21.93
N ALA A 284 12.38 7.29 -22.27
CA ALA A 284 11.34 7.49 -23.30
C ALA A 284 10.38 8.65 -23.02
N PHE A 285 10.26 9.10 -21.76
CA PHE A 285 9.38 10.19 -21.37
C PHE A 285 10.11 11.53 -21.22
N VAL A 286 11.45 11.53 -21.26
CA VAL A 286 12.26 12.73 -20.96
C VAL A 286 11.90 13.87 -21.91
N GLU A 287 11.88 13.63 -23.21
CA GLU A 287 11.57 14.65 -24.21
C GLU A 287 10.16 15.24 -24.00
N ALA A 288 9.16 14.38 -23.81
CA ALA A 288 7.77 14.78 -23.63
C ALA A 288 7.57 15.62 -22.35
N VAL A 289 8.20 15.23 -21.24
CA VAL A 289 8.17 16.01 -19.99
C VAL A 289 8.88 17.35 -20.16
N CYS A 290 10.06 17.36 -20.77
CA CYS A 290 10.89 18.55 -20.87
C CYS A 290 10.34 19.60 -21.86
N SER A 291 9.46 19.19 -22.77
CA SER A 291 8.83 20.04 -23.79
C SER A 291 7.40 20.47 -23.44
N ALA A 292 6.82 19.98 -22.33
CA ALA A 292 5.46 20.28 -21.91
C ALA A 292 5.25 21.77 -21.64
N GLN A 293 4.58 22.47 -22.57
CA GLN A 293 4.35 23.92 -22.52
C GLN A 293 3.70 24.42 -21.22
N PRO A 294 2.69 23.73 -20.63
CA PRO A 294 2.10 24.19 -19.36
C PRO A 294 3.09 24.28 -18.20
N LEU A 295 4.11 23.41 -18.17
CA LEU A 295 5.13 23.42 -17.12
C LEU A 295 6.13 24.57 -17.31
N ARG A 296 6.39 24.97 -18.56
CA ARG A 296 7.37 26.01 -18.91
C ARG A 296 7.05 27.37 -18.29
N ARG A 297 5.77 27.71 -18.10
CA ARG A 297 5.34 28.95 -17.43
C ARG A 297 5.97 29.10 -16.04
N TYR A 298 6.10 28.00 -15.31
CA TYR A 298 6.58 27.95 -13.93
C TYR A 298 8.11 27.89 -13.82
N GLN A 299 8.82 27.87 -14.95
CA GLN A 299 10.29 27.90 -15.04
C GLN A 299 10.84 29.34 -15.17
N THR A 300 10.00 30.35 -15.25
CA THR A 300 10.47 31.74 -15.49
C THR A 300 10.76 32.47 -14.18
N GLY A 301 11.99 32.97 -14.02
CA GLY A 301 12.39 33.77 -12.85
C GLY A 301 11.72 35.15 -12.84
N GLY A 302 11.36 35.62 -11.64
CA GLY A 302 10.80 36.96 -11.43
C GLY A 302 9.31 37.13 -11.74
N SER A 303 8.59 36.06 -12.07
CA SER A 303 7.12 36.08 -12.21
C SER A 303 6.42 35.63 -10.92
N GLU A 304 5.17 36.05 -10.69
CA GLU A 304 4.32 35.55 -9.58
C GLU A 304 3.97 34.05 -9.70
N ASP A 305 4.33 33.43 -10.83
CA ASP A 305 4.02 32.06 -11.19
C ASP A 305 5.23 31.11 -11.08
N ALA A 306 6.41 31.57 -10.64
CA ALA A 306 7.54 30.66 -10.46
C ALA A 306 7.20 29.55 -9.45
N ALA A 307 7.59 28.31 -9.76
CA ALA A 307 7.38 27.19 -8.83
C ALA A 307 8.26 27.39 -7.59
N ALA A 308 7.66 27.32 -6.41
CA ALA A 308 8.39 27.27 -5.14
C ALA A 308 9.00 25.88 -4.90
N LEU A 309 8.35 24.82 -5.38
CA LEU A 309 8.80 23.44 -5.25
C LEU A 309 8.47 22.62 -6.51
N VAL A 310 9.40 21.78 -6.94
CA VAL A 310 9.16 20.72 -7.94
C VAL A 310 9.43 19.36 -7.30
N VAL A 311 8.41 18.51 -7.30
CA VAL A 311 8.50 17.11 -6.86
C VAL A 311 8.77 16.23 -8.07
N HIS A 312 9.94 15.60 -8.09
CA HIS A 312 10.39 14.69 -9.14
C HIS A 312 10.23 13.24 -8.68
N MET A 313 9.33 12.50 -9.33
CA MET A 313 9.22 11.05 -9.22
C MET A 313 9.90 10.43 -10.45
N ALA A 314 11.22 10.28 -10.39
CA ALA A 314 12.02 9.88 -11.54
C ALA A 314 13.21 9.00 -11.11
N PRO A 315 13.45 7.85 -11.79
CA PRO A 315 14.57 6.98 -11.47
C PRO A 315 15.89 7.63 -11.81
N GLU A 316 16.98 7.12 -11.23
CA GLU A 316 18.29 7.76 -11.32
C GLU A 316 18.82 7.87 -12.75
N ARG A 317 18.49 6.88 -13.59
CA ARG A 317 18.79 6.87 -15.03
C ARG A 317 18.16 8.05 -15.79
N VAL A 318 16.99 8.52 -15.37
CA VAL A 318 16.32 9.70 -15.95
C VAL A 318 17.01 10.98 -15.49
N LEU A 319 17.30 11.09 -14.20
CA LEU A 319 18.02 12.23 -13.60
C LEU A 319 19.43 12.42 -14.17
N SER A 320 20.00 11.34 -14.72
CA SER A 320 21.32 11.33 -15.36
C SER A 320 21.29 11.81 -16.81
N THR A 321 20.12 11.90 -17.45
CA THR A 321 20.02 12.34 -18.85
C THR A 321 20.25 13.84 -19.00
N ASP A 322 21.01 14.25 -20.02
CA ASP A 322 21.29 15.67 -20.28
C ASP A 322 20.02 16.50 -20.49
N GLY A 323 19.03 15.93 -21.17
CA GLY A 323 17.74 16.58 -21.40
C GLY A 323 16.99 16.92 -20.10
N TYR A 324 16.92 15.98 -19.16
CA TYR A 324 16.24 16.21 -17.88
C TYR A 324 17.01 17.18 -16.99
N ARG A 325 18.35 17.08 -16.97
CA ARG A 325 19.23 18.00 -16.24
C ARG A 325 19.05 19.44 -16.73
N ALA A 326 19.14 19.65 -18.04
CA ALA A 326 18.93 20.95 -18.66
C ALA A 326 17.51 21.48 -18.41
N TRP A 327 16.51 20.60 -18.25
CA TRP A 327 15.17 21.00 -17.86
C TRP A 327 15.07 21.45 -16.40
N MET A 328 15.79 20.80 -15.48
CA MET A 328 15.87 21.24 -14.07
C MET A 328 16.53 22.62 -13.93
N GLU A 329 17.59 22.88 -14.69
CA GLU A 329 18.31 24.18 -14.68
C GLU A 329 17.48 25.37 -15.18
N ARG A 330 16.36 25.11 -15.88
CA ARG A 330 15.46 26.18 -16.31
C ARG A 330 14.71 26.80 -15.14
N PHE A 331 14.54 26.11 -14.02
CA PHE A 331 13.86 26.67 -12.87
C PHE A 331 14.73 27.73 -12.16
N PRO A 332 14.12 28.78 -11.58
CA PRO A 332 14.87 29.78 -10.83
C PRO A 332 15.64 29.19 -9.65
N ALA A 333 16.73 29.83 -9.24
CA ALA A 333 17.52 29.41 -8.07
C ALA A 333 16.73 29.40 -6.74
N SER A 334 15.57 30.06 -6.70
CA SER A 334 14.64 30.05 -5.56
C SER A 334 13.71 28.82 -5.53
N THR A 335 13.68 28.02 -6.59
CA THR A 335 12.88 26.81 -6.67
C THR A 335 13.56 25.66 -5.95
N GLU A 336 12.85 25.05 -5.02
CA GLU A 336 13.31 23.84 -4.36
C GLU A 336 13.00 22.61 -5.21
N HIS A 337 13.88 21.61 -5.19
CA HIS A 337 13.71 20.37 -5.95
C HIS A 337 13.69 19.17 -5.00
N LEU A 338 12.61 18.39 -5.01
CA LEU A 338 12.43 17.19 -4.18
C LEU A 338 12.47 15.94 -5.03
N ILE A 339 13.38 15.00 -4.74
CA ILE A 339 13.58 13.78 -5.53
C ILE A 339 13.07 12.54 -4.76
N LEU A 340 12.11 11.82 -5.34
CA LEU A 340 11.59 10.55 -4.85
C LEU A 340 11.94 9.44 -5.84
N ASN A 341 12.82 8.50 -5.46
CA ASN A 341 13.25 7.42 -6.35
C ASN A 341 13.90 6.23 -5.63
N GLU A 342 14.26 5.20 -6.39
CA GLU A 342 14.75 3.93 -5.88
C GLU A 342 16.08 4.03 -5.13
N HIS A 343 16.87 5.10 -5.34
CA HIS A 343 18.14 5.32 -4.65
C HIS A 343 17.96 5.92 -3.25
N VAL A 344 16.76 6.39 -2.91
CA VAL A 344 16.46 6.89 -1.58
C VAL A 344 16.52 5.75 -0.57
N THR A 345 17.30 5.96 0.49
CA THR A 345 17.31 5.09 1.67
C THR A 345 16.57 5.80 2.79
N ALA A 346 15.34 5.39 3.07
CA ALA A 346 14.52 5.95 4.13
C ALA A 346 13.86 4.84 4.94
N VAL A 347 13.77 5.01 6.26
CA VAL A 347 13.04 4.09 7.13
C VAL A 347 11.60 4.56 7.27
N HIS A 348 10.65 3.77 6.76
CA HIS A 348 9.23 4.12 6.85
C HIS A 348 8.50 3.43 8.00
N ASN A 349 8.87 2.20 8.35
CA ASN A 349 8.17 1.34 9.32
C ASN A 349 8.98 1.15 10.63
N VAL A 350 9.20 2.24 11.38
CA VAL A 350 10.03 2.27 12.60
C VAL A 350 9.61 1.20 13.61
N ARG A 351 8.31 0.99 13.84
CA ARG A 351 7.81 -0.01 14.80
C ARG A 351 8.16 -1.44 14.41
N SER A 352 8.27 -1.74 13.12
CA SER A 352 8.71 -3.06 12.68
C SER A 352 10.21 -3.26 12.89
N HIS A 353 11.04 -2.21 12.71
CA HIS A 353 12.45 -2.26 13.10
C HIS A 353 12.60 -2.47 14.61
N LYS A 354 11.87 -1.69 15.42
CA LYS A 354 11.87 -1.82 16.87
C LYS A 354 11.55 -3.25 17.31
N ILE A 355 10.39 -3.79 16.92
CA ILE A 355 9.99 -5.14 17.33
C ILE A 355 11.02 -6.17 16.86
N GLN A 356 11.50 -6.07 15.62
CA GLN A 356 12.47 -7.03 15.12
C GLN A 356 13.81 -6.95 15.89
N THR A 357 14.29 -5.74 16.23
CA THR A 357 15.49 -5.57 17.06
C THR A 357 15.30 -6.19 18.44
N GLN A 358 14.14 -6.01 19.06
CA GLN A 358 13.86 -6.57 20.39
C GLN A 358 13.70 -8.10 20.36
N LEU A 359 13.04 -8.65 19.33
CA LEU A 359 12.95 -10.10 19.10
C LEU A 359 14.31 -10.71 18.77
N ASN A 360 15.18 -9.98 18.05
CA ASN A 360 16.55 -10.41 17.75
C ASN A 360 17.37 -10.67 19.02
N LEU A 361 17.16 -9.88 20.09
CA LEU A 361 17.80 -10.11 21.39
C LEU A 361 17.45 -11.49 21.96
N ILE A 362 16.22 -11.97 21.75
CA ILE A 362 15.75 -13.28 22.21
C ILE A 362 16.43 -14.40 21.41
N HIS A 363 16.41 -14.32 20.07
CA HIS A 363 17.01 -15.35 19.23
C HIS A 363 17.41 -14.83 17.83
N PRO A 364 18.69 -14.49 17.60
CA PRO A 364 19.12 -13.81 16.38
C PRO A 364 18.89 -14.58 15.07
N GLU A 365 18.93 -15.91 15.12
CA GLU A 365 18.71 -16.72 13.92
C GLU A 365 17.23 -16.84 13.54
N ILE A 366 16.32 -16.85 14.53
CA ILE A 366 14.88 -16.96 14.29
C ILE A 366 14.31 -15.58 13.96
N PHE A 367 14.87 -14.53 14.56
CA PHE A 367 14.51 -13.14 14.35
C PHE A 367 15.71 -12.36 13.79
N PRO A 368 16.06 -12.53 12.50
CA PRO A 368 17.19 -11.83 11.90
C PRO A 368 16.97 -10.32 11.88
N PRO A 369 18.04 -9.50 11.97
CA PRO A 369 17.90 -8.06 11.83
C PRO A 369 17.39 -7.71 10.43
N LEU A 370 16.55 -6.67 10.36
CA LEU A 370 16.08 -6.15 9.08
C LEU A 370 17.24 -5.53 8.30
N GLN A 371 17.21 -5.76 7.00
CA GLN A 371 18.20 -5.28 6.06
C GLN A 371 17.72 -4.00 5.38
N THR A 372 18.69 -3.21 4.92
CA THR A 372 18.44 -2.05 4.08
C THR A 372 18.92 -2.37 2.68
N TRP A 373 18.06 -2.17 1.68
CA TRP A 373 18.51 -2.23 0.30
C TRP A 373 19.29 -0.96 -0.02
N THR A 374 20.44 -1.12 -0.65
CA THR A 374 21.30 -0.01 -1.07
C THR A 374 21.57 -0.14 -2.56
N ALA A 375 21.40 0.96 -3.29
CA ALA A 375 21.76 0.97 -4.70
C ALA A 375 23.27 0.67 -4.87
N PRO A 376 23.65 -0.18 -5.84
CA PRO A 376 25.06 -0.49 -6.09
C PRO A 376 25.80 0.70 -6.72
N GLU A 377 25.07 1.58 -7.41
CA GLU A 377 25.62 2.74 -8.10
C GLU A 377 25.40 4.02 -7.28
N PRO A 378 26.32 5.00 -7.39
CA PRO A 378 26.15 6.28 -6.73
C PRO A 378 24.99 7.07 -7.36
N PRO A 379 24.31 7.93 -6.57
CA PRO A 379 23.30 8.83 -7.10
C PRO A 379 23.89 9.79 -8.15
N ALA A 380 23.09 10.15 -9.15
CA ALA A 380 23.39 11.16 -10.13
C ALA A 380 23.62 12.53 -9.47
N ARG A 381 24.59 13.26 -9.99
CA ARG A 381 24.95 14.61 -9.53
C ARG A 381 23.97 15.62 -10.12
N LEU A 382 23.01 16.11 -9.36
CA LEU A 382 21.99 17.03 -9.89
C LEU A 382 22.58 18.43 -10.19
N PRO A 383 22.10 19.11 -11.24
CA PRO A 383 22.63 20.41 -11.65
C PRO A 383 22.17 21.58 -10.76
N VAL A 384 21.11 21.36 -9.97
CA VAL A 384 20.51 22.35 -9.08
C VAL A 384 20.46 21.81 -7.65
N PRO A 385 20.51 22.68 -6.62
CA PRO A 385 20.28 22.28 -5.24
C PRO A 385 18.99 21.46 -5.13
N SER A 386 19.09 20.26 -4.57
CA SER A 386 18.00 19.30 -4.53
C SER A 386 18.02 18.54 -3.22
N VAL A 387 16.84 18.24 -2.70
CA VAL A 387 16.64 17.42 -1.51
C VAL A 387 16.14 16.05 -1.96
N ARG A 388 16.82 14.99 -1.52
CA ARG A 388 16.31 13.62 -1.68
C ARG A 388 15.29 13.35 -0.57
N ALA A 389 14.23 12.65 -0.93
CA ALA A 389 13.11 12.43 -0.04
C ALA A 389 13.51 11.61 1.19
N GLU A 390 12.92 11.94 2.33
CA GLU A 390 12.96 11.15 3.56
C GLU A 390 11.52 10.96 4.03
N CYS A 391 11.22 9.84 4.68
CA CYS A 391 9.88 9.63 5.23
C CYS A 391 9.53 10.79 6.18
N LEU A 392 8.32 11.35 6.05
CA LEU A 392 7.82 12.49 6.82
C LEU A 392 8.57 13.82 6.68
N LEU A 393 9.56 13.94 5.77
CA LEU A 393 10.15 15.23 5.42
C LEU A 393 9.04 16.18 4.94
N LYS A 394 9.03 17.40 5.49
CA LYS A 394 8.04 18.41 5.16
C LYS A 394 8.68 19.58 4.44
N PHE A 395 7.99 20.07 3.43
CA PHE A 395 8.18 21.41 2.89
C PHE A 395 7.00 22.27 3.32
N GLN A 396 7.27 23.31 4.09
CA GLN A 396 6.26 24.28 4.50
C GLN A 396 6.14 25.35 3.43
N PHE A 397 4.93 25.59 2.91
CA PHE A 397 4.65 26.71 2.01
C PHE A 397 4.26 27.97 2.77
N ARG A 398 3.57 27.80 3.90
CA ARG A 398 3.12 28.88 4.78
C ARG A 398 3.24 28.49 6.25
N PRO A 399 3.65 29.43 7.14
CA PRO A 399 3.81 30.86 6.89
C PRO A 399 5.12 31.27 6.19
N ALA A 400 6.12 30.39 6.13
CA ALA A 400 7.38 30.63 5.44
C ALA A 400 7.77 29.40 4.61
N LEU A 401 8.48 29.64 3.50
CA LEU A 401 9.06 28.61 2.64
C LEU A 401 10.29 28.00 3.32
N GLU A 402 10.14 26.80 3.86
CA GLU A 402 11.24 26.12 4.57
C GLU A 402 11.08 24.60 4.59
N TRP A 403 12.22 23.92 4.71
CA TRP A 403 12.28 22.48 4.98
C TRP A 403 12.19 22.21 6.48
N GLN A 404 11.38 21.21 6.83
CA GLN A 404 11.16 20.77 8.21
C GLN A 404 11.48 19.27 8.33
N ARG A 405 12.42 18.96 9.23
CA ARG A 405 12.98 17.61 9.44
C ARG A 405 12.63 17.02 10.81
N GLU A 406 11.94 17.76 11.66
CA GLU A 406 11.59 17.37 13.04
C GLU A 406 10.67 16.15 13.09
N SER A 407 9.90 15.93 12.02
CA SER A 407 9.02 14.77 11.89
C SER A 407 9.68 13.57 11.21
N VAL A 408 10.89 13.71 10.65
CA VAL A 408 11.59 12.60 10.01
C VAL A 408 11.92 11.54 11.07
N PRO A 409 11.52 10.27 10.87
CA PRO A 409 11.71 9.25 11.87
C PRO A 409 13.19 8.92 12.05
N VAL A 410 13.64 8.91 13.30
CA VAL A 410 14.94 8.37 13.68
C VAL A 410 14.76 6.90 14.04
N CYS A 411 15.52 6.02 13.39
CA CYS A 411 15.51 4.59 13.65
C CYS A 411 16.86 4.17 14.22
N ASN A 412 16.97 4.18 15.55
CA ASN A 412 18.20 3.82 16.27
C ASN A 412 18.04 2.47 16.98
N PRO A 413 18.73 1.40 16.53
CA PRO A 413 18.68 0.10 17.18
C PRO A 413 19.08 0.13 18.66
N ASP A 414 20.03 0.98 19.05
CA ASP A 414 20.51 1.06 20.43
C ASP A 414 19.42 1.53 21.40
N ASP A 415 18.58 2.47 20.95
CA ASP A 415 17.44 2.95 21.74
C ASP A 415 16.41 1.83 21.94
N PHE A 416 16.18 0.99 20.93
CA PHE A 416 15.24 -0.14 21.03
C PHE A 416 15.76 -1.24 21.97
N VAL A 417 17.07 -1.49 21.95
CA VAL A 417 17.74 -2.42 22.87
C VAL A 417 17.70 -1.91 24.30
N LYS A 418 17.95 -0.61 24.50
CA LYS A 418 17.83 0.03 25.81
C LYS A 418 16.40 -0.07 26.34
N GLU A 419 15.40 0.27 25.53
CA GLU A 419 13.99 0.16 25.92
C GLU A 419 13.62 -1.26 26.32
N ALA A 420 14.05 -2.28 25.56
CA ALA A 420 13.80 -3.67 25.92
C ALA A 420 14.52 -4.08 27.22
N SER A 421 15.73 -3.58 27.44
CA SER A 421 16.52 -3.85 28.64
C SER A 421 15.89 -3.30 29.92
N GLU A 422 15.07 -2.25 29.81
CA GLU A 422 14.31 -1.66 30.92
C GLU A 422 13.04 -2.47 31.24
N VAL A 423 12.64 -3.41 30.38
CA VAL A 423 11.47 -4.28 30.63
C VAL A 423 11.78 -5.27 31.76
N PRO A 424 10.94 -5.36 32.81
CA PRO A 424 11.17 -6.25 33.94
C PRO A 424 11.38 -7.71 33.51
N ASN A 425 12.37 -8.36 34.11
CA ASN A 425 12.77 -9.76 33.86
C ASN A 425 13.23 -10.09 32.43
N PHE A 426 13.11 -9.19 31.45
CA PHE A 426 13.41 -9.49 30.05
C PHE A 426 14.86 -9.91 29.83
N GLN A 427 15.83 -9.19 30.41
CA GLN A 427 17.25 -9.55 30.27
C GLN A 427 17.57 -10.92 30.84
N GLN A 428 16.97 -11.30 31.97
CA GLN A 428 17.17 -12.61 32.59
C GLN A 428 16.63 -13.73 31.68
N GLU A 429 15.46 -13.53 31.08
CA GLU A 429 14.87 -14.48 30.13
C GLU A 429 15.66 -14.57 28.81
N VAL A 430 16.22 -13.45 28.33
CA VAL A 430 17.12 -13.43 27.17
C VAL A 430 18.41 -14.21 27.47
N GLU A 431 19.00 -14.04 28.66
CA GLU A 431 20.16 -14.83 29.08
C GLU A 431 19.84 -16.31 29.20
N ALA A 432 18.65 -16.66 29.70
CA ALA A 432 18.16 -18.03 29.71
C ALA A 432 18.09 -18.58 28.28
N CYS A 433 17.42 -17.89 27.35
CA CYS A 433 17.35 -18.28 25.93
C CYS A 433 18.75 -18.49 25.32
N ARG A 434 19.69 -17.59 25.61
CA ARG A 434 21.08 -17.69 25.13
C ARG A 434 21.79 -18.95 25.66
N LYS A 435 21.62 -19.28 26.94
CA LYS A 435 22.20 -20.51 27.53
C LYS A 435 21.63 -21.77 26.87
N LEU A 436 20.33 -21.79 26.58
CA LEU A 436 19.66 -22.91 25.90
C LEU A 436 20.16 -23.06 24.45
N ARG A 437 20.39 -21.96 23.74
CA ARG A 437 20.96 -22.01 22.38
C ARG A 437 22.37 -22.59 22.37
N LEU A 438 23.20 -22.25 23.34
CA LEU A 438 24.56 -22.79 23.45
C LEU A 438 24.58 -24.30 23.74
N SER A 439 23.56 -24.82 24.45
CA SER A 439 23.42 -26.27 24.64
C SER A 439 22.92 -27.00 23.40
N ASP A 440 22.13 -26.33 22.55
CA ASP A 440 21.49 -26.91 21.36
C ASP A 440 22.38 -26.79 20.10
N ALA A 441 23.49 -26.05 20.15
CA ALA A 441 24.40 -25.77 19.03
C ALA A 441 25.10 -27.00 18.42
N ALA A 442 24.87 -28.20 18.97
CA ALA A 442 25.42 -29.47 18.48
C ALA A 442 24.57 -30.12 17.36
N GLU A 443 23.38 -29.59 17.05
CA GLU A 443 22.50 -30.12 15.99
C GLU A 443 22.38 -29.12 14.82
N GLU A 444 23.43 -28.98 13.98
CA GLU A 444 23.30 -28.33 12.67
C GLU A 444 22.44 -29.21 11.75
N GLY A 445 21.13 -28.98 11.77
CA GLY A 445 20.15 -29.63 10.89
C GLY A 445 20.16 -29.10 9.46
N GLU A 446 19.41 -29.78 8.58
CA GLU A 446 19.27 -29.41 7.16
C GLU A 446 18.85 -27.93 6.97
N ASN A 447 19.42 -27.26 5.96
CA ASN A 447 19.12 -25.86 5.62
C ASN A 447 17.68 -25.62 5.15
N PHE A 448 16.98 -26.69 4.74
CA PHE A 448 15.65 -26.64 4.17
C PHE A 448 14.75 -27.70 4.81
N PRO A 449 13.43 -27.47 4.89
CA PRO A 449 12.77 -26.23 4.49
C PRO A 449 12.99 -25.11 5.51
N GLU A 450 13.03 -23.88 5.00
CA GLU A 450 13.01 -22.66 5.81
C GLU A 450 11.72 -21.91 5.54
N VAL A 451 11.00 -21.54 6.61
CA VAL A 451 9.75 -20.78 6.54
C VAL A 451 9.99 -19.38 7.05
N VAL A 452 9.74 -18.37 6.21
CA VAL A 452 9.86 -16.95 6.52
C VAL A 452 8.48 -16.31 6.51
N PHE A 453 8.05 -15.80 7.65
CA PHE A 453 6.78 -15.13 7.81
C PHE A 453 6.92 -13.66 7.42
N LEU A 454 6.58 -13.30 6.18
CA LEU A 454 6.69 -11.93 5.68
C LEU A 454 5.55 -11.04 6.19
N GLY A 455 4.40 -11.63 6.52
CA GLY A 455 3.26 -10.92 7.08
C GLY A 455 2.33 -11.87 7.81
N THR A 456 1.89 -11.44 8.99
CA THR A 456 1.27 -12.32 9.99
C THR A 456 -0.05 -11.80 10.55
N GLY A 457 -0.57 -10.71 9.99
CA GLY A 457 -1.79 -10.06 10.45
C GLY A 457 -2.96 -10.18 9.47
N SER A 458 -4.17 -10.03 10.01
CA SER A 458 -5.44 -10.11 9.27
C SER A 458 -5.98 -8.75 8.84
N ALA A 459 -6.68 -8.74 7.69
CA ALA A 459 -7.54 -7.70 7.12
C ALA A 459 -6.88 -6.37 6.69
N LEU A 460 -6.22 -5.66 7.61
CA LEU A 460 -5.64 -4.34 7.34
C LEU A 460 -4.18 -4.34 7.76
N PRO A 461 -3.23 -3.89 6.92
CA PRO A 461 -1.85 -3.79 7.35
C PRO A 461 -1.73 -2.72 8.44
N MET A 462 -1.26 -3.10 9.63
CA MET A 462 -1.00 -2.16 10.72
C MET A 462 0.50 -2.07 11.00
N LYS A 463 0.82 -1.28 12.01
CA LYS A 463 2.16 -0.89 12.40
C LYS A 463 3.12 -2.06 12.64
N ILE A 464 2.63 -3.11 13.29
CA ILE A 464 3.45 -4.21 13.82
C ILE A 464 3.42 -5.48 12.97
N ARG A 465 2.33 -5.70 12.22
CA ARG A 465 2.12 -6.89 11.40
C ARG A 465 1.62 -6.47 10.03
N ASN A 466 2.27 -6.96 8.99
CA ASN A 466 1.77 -6.85 7.63
C ASN A 466 0.67 -7.87 7.38
N VAL A 467 -0.09 -7.70 6.29
CA VAL A 467 -1.07 -8.70 5.84
C VAL A 467 -0.40 -9.99 5.34
N SER A 468 -1.19 -11.06 5.21
CA SER A 468 -0.71 -12.44 5.00
C SER A 468 0.31 -12.58 3.86
N GLY A 469 1.45 -13.19 4.18
CA GLY A 469 2.44 -13.64 3.21
C GLY A 469 3.51 -14.49 3.89
N THR A 470 3.66 -15.73 3.48
CA THR A 470 4.64 -16.67 4.07
C THR A 470 5.47 -17.33 2.98
N LEU A 471 6.78 -17.10 2.99
CA LEU A 471 7.71 -17.68 2.03
C LEU A 471 8.29 -18.98 2.60
N VAL A 472 8.20 -20.06 1.84
CA VAL A 472 8.76 -21.37 2.17
C VAL A 472 9.87 -21.68 1.17
N HIS A 473 11.11 -21.62 1.61
CA HIS A 473 12.24 -22.13 0.85
C HIS A 473 12.23 -23.65 0.92
N LEU A 474 11.90 -24.29 -0.21
CA LEU A 474 11.88 -25.75 -0.34
C LEU A 474 13.28 -26.30 -0.64
N SER A 475 14.09 -25.52 -1.35
CA SER A 475 15.48 -25.80 -1.67
C SER A 475 16.23 -24.49 -1.96
N SER A 476 17.51 -24.58 -2.28
CA SER A 476 18.33 -23.42 -2.68
C SER A 476 17.88 -22.74 -3.98
N SER A 477 16.97 -23.35 -4.75
CA SER A 477 16.54 -22.85 -6.07
C SER A 477 15.02 -22.78 -6.28
N ALA A 478 14.23 -23.22 -5.30
CA ALA A 478 12.78 -23.24 -5.38
C ALA A 478 12.15 -22.74 -4.07
N SER A 479 11.16 -21.85 -4.20
CA SER A 479 10.41 -21.31 -3.07
C SER A 479 8.94 -21.18 -3.41
N LEU A 480 8.12 -21.51 -2.41
CA LEU A 480 6.67 -21.41 -2.45
C LEU A 480 6.24 -20.23 -1.59
N LEU A 481 5.41 -19.35 -2.12
CA LEU A 481 4.78 -18.28 -1.36
C LEU A 481 3.33 -18.66 -1.03
N LEU A 482 2.99 -18.72 0.24
CA LEU A 482 1.64 -18.95 0.77
C LEU A 482 0.99 -17.59 1.06
N ASP A 483 -0.02 -17.24 0.26
CA ASP A 483 -0.62 -15.91 0.14
C ASP A 483 0.38 -14.79 -0.21
N CYS A 484 -0.11 -13.70 -0.77
CA CYS A 484 0.68 -12.56 -1.21
C CYS A 484 -0.10 -11.25 -1.04
N GLY A 485 -0.40 -10.89 0.21
CA GLY A 485 -1.05 -9.63 0.54
C GLY A 485 -0.20 -8.40 0.22
N GLU A 486 -0.83 -7.22 0.26
CA GLU A 486 -0.20 -5.92 0.08
C GLU A 486 1.12 -5.77 0.88
N GLY A 487 2.17 -5.25 0.25
CA GLY A 487 3.45 -4.99 0.90
C GLY A 487 4.36 -6.21 1.03
N THR A 488 3.97 -7.40 0.53
CA THR A 488 4.83 -8.60 0.55
C THR A 488 6.20 -8.35 -0.09
N PHE A 489 6.26 -7.63 -1.21
CA PHE A 489 7.53 -7.28 -1.84
C PHE A 489 8.38 -6.31 -0.98
N GLY A 490 7.76 -5.33 -0.33
CA GLY A 490 8.45 -4.45 0.61
C GLY A 490 9.04 -5.23 1.79
N GLN A 491 8.31 -6.24 2.30
CA GLN A 491 8.80 -7.13 3.34
C GLN A 491 9.97 -8.00 2.85
N LEU A 492 9.93 -8.50 1.60
CA LEU A 492 11.08 -9.19 0.99
C LEU A 492 12.32 -8.29 0.93
N CYS A 493 12.16 -7.01 0.54
CA CYS A 493 13.27 -6.06 0.51
C CYS A 493 13.86 -5.83 1.90
N ARG A 494 13.02 -5.67 2.92
CA ARG A 494 13.43 -5.45 4.31
C ARG A 494 14.03 -6.71 4.96
N HIS A 495 13.65 -7.90 4.50
CA HIS A 495 14.20 -9.16 5.02
C HIS A 495 15.56 -9.49 4.39
N TYR A 496 15.68 -9.36 3.07
CA TYR A 496 16.84 -9.84 2.31
C TYR A 496 17.78 -8.73 1.82
N GLY A 497 17.38 -7.46 1.88
CA GLY A 497 18.20 -6.33 1.42
C GLY A 497 18.62 -6.52 -0.04
N ASN A 498 19.92 -6.44 -0.28
CA ASN A 498 20.51 -6.58 -1.62
C ASN A 498 20.35 -7.98 -2.24
N ALA A 499 20.03 -9.01 -1.44
CA ALA A 499 19.77 -10.36 -1.94
C ALA A 499 18.32 -10.55 -2.45
N VAL A 500 17.45 -9.53 -2.38
CA VAL A 500 16.03 -9.65 -2.74
C VAL A 500 15.80 -10.15 -4.18
N ASP A 501 16.63 -9.74 -5.14
CA ASP A 501 16.47 -10.18 -6.54
C ASP A 501 16.79 -11.67 -6.70
N GLN A 502 17.76 -12.19 -5.95
CA GLN A 502 18.05 -13.61 -5.91
C GLN A 502 16.85 -14.39 -5.37
N VAL A 503 16.26 -13.93 -4.27
CA VAL A 503 15.07 -14.56 -3.68
C VAL A 503 13.87 -14.52 -4.63
N LEU A 504 13.59 -13.37 -5.25
CA LEU A 504 12.52 -13.24 -6.24
C LEU A 504 12.67 -14.26 -7.37
N SER A 505 13.89 -14.48 -7.85
CA SER A 505 14.16 -15.44 -8.92
C SER A 505 13.95 -16.91 -8.51
N GLN A 506 13.99 -17.21 -7.21
CA GLN A 506 13.76 -18.55 -6.66
C GLN A 506 12.27 -18.85 -6.43
N ILE A 507 11.42 -17.83 -6.32
CA ILE A 507 9.97 -18.01 -6.18
C ILE A 507 9.44 -18.69 -7.46
N SER A 508 9.07 -19.95 -7.32
CA SER A 508 8.56 -20.81 -8.39
C SER A 508 7.05 -20.97 -8.33
N THR A 509 6.46 -20.82 -7.14
CA THR A 509 5.04 -21.08 -6.93
C THR A 509 4.45 -20.08 -5.94
N VAL A 510 3.22 -19.65 -6.23
CA VAL A 510 2.40 -18.86 -5.32
C VAL A 510 1.08 -19.60 -5.12
N PHE A 511 0.74 -19.87 -3.87
CA PHE A 511 -0.57 -20.36 -3.48
C PHE A 511 -1.39 -19.20 -2.92
N VAL A 512 -2.59 -18.96 -3.46
CA VAL A 512 -3.55 -18.02 -2.88
C VAL A 512 -4.71 -18.83 -2.30
N SER A 513 -4.97 -18.65 -1.02
CA SER A 513 -6.03 -19.36 -0.29
C SER A 513 -7.44 -18.95 -0.75
N HIS A 514 -7.66 -17.64 -0.90
CA HIS A 514 -8.94 -17.05 -1.30
C HIS A 514 -8.79 -15.59 -1.77
N LEU A 515 -9.91 -14.92 -2.12
CA LEU A 515 -9.89 -13.60 -2.78
C LEU A 515 -10.00 -12.38 -1.85
N HIS A 516 -9.94 -12.50 -0.52
CA HIS A 516 -9.86 -11.28 0.29
C HIS A 516 -8.54 -10.55 0.05
N ALA A 517 -8.59 -9.21 0.08
CA ALA A 517 -7.51 -8.34 -0.41
C ALA A 517 -6.17 -8.59 0.30
N ASP A 518 -6.22 -8.88 1.59
CA ASP A 518 -5.09 -9.18 2.47
C ASP A 518 -4.31 -10.46 2.12
N HIS A 519 -4.75 -11.24 1.13
CA HIS A 519 -4.10 -12.48 0.71
C HIS A 519 -3.54 -12.47 -0.72
N HIS A 520 -3.83 -11.45 -1.56
CA HIS A 520 -3.39 -11.52 -2.97
C HIS A 520 -3.01 -10.20 -3.64
N THR A 521 -3.34 -9.03 -3.08
CA THR A 521 -3.11 -7.76 -3.79
C THR A 521 -1.63 -7.49 -4.07
N GLY A 522 -0.71 -7.99 -3.23
CA GLY A 522 0.73 -7.90 -3.45
C GLY A 522 1.27 -8.71 -4.63
N LEU A 523 0.46 -9.63 -5.19
CA LEU A 523 0.85 -10.49 -6.31
C LEU A 523 1.27 -9.68 -7.55
N LEU A 524 0.59 -8.58 -7.85
CA LEU A 524 0.90 -7.74 -9.01
C LEU A 524 2.29 -7.11 -8.89
N MET A 525 2.63 -6.61 -7.70
CA MET A 525 3.98 -6.10 -7.44
C MET A 525 5.00 -7.22 -7.50
N LEU A 526 4.72 -8.38 -6.90
CA LEU A 526 5.62 -9.53 -6.91
C LEU A 526 5.99 -9.95 -8.35
N LEU A 527 5.00 -10.08 -9.25
CA LEU A 527 5.21 -10.46 -10.65
C LEU A 527 6.08 -9.43 -11.39
N TYR A 528 5.79 -8.14 -11.22
CA TYR A 528 6.56 -7.05 -11.83
C TYR A 528 8.03 -7.05 -11.36
N GLN A 529 8.23 -7.15 -10.05
CA GLN A 529 9.54 -7.12 -9.41
C GLN A 529 10.36 -8.37 -9.76
N ARG A 530 9.71 -9.54 -9.86
CA ARG A 530 10.37 -10.79 -10.25
C ARG A 530 10.84 -10.78 -11.70
N ASP A 531 10.04 -10.30 -12.64
CA ASP A 531 10.50 -10.16 -14.03
C ASP A 531 11.67 -9.18 -14.15
N ARG A 532 11.63 -8.05 -13.43
CA ARG A 532 12.80 -7.16 -13.34
C ARG A 532 14.02 -7.90 -12.79
N ALA A 533 13.88 -8.60 -11.67
CA ALA A 533 14.97 -9.34 -11.04
C ALA A 533 15.58 -10.39 -11.97
N LEU A 534 14.77 -11.15 -12.70
CA LEU A 534 15.27 -12.13 -13.69
C LEU A 534 16.08 -11.46 -14.80
N ARG A 535 15.60 -10.35 -15.36
CA ARG A 535 16.33 -9.57 -16.38
C ARG A 535 17.64 -9.03 -15.83
N GLN A 536 17.61 -8.43 -14.64
CA GLN A 536 18.78 -7.85 -13.98
C GLN A 536 19.84 -8.91 -13.66
N LEU A 537 19.42 -10.12 -13.28
CA LEU A 537 20.31 -11.26 -13.01
C LEU A 537 20.72 -12.03 -14.28
N GLY A 538 20.29 -11.61 -15.48
CA GLY A 538 20.56 -12.33 -16.73
C GLY A 538 19.97 -13.74 -16.78
N ARG A 539 18.92 -14.02 -16.00
CA ARG A 539 18.28 -15.34 -15.93
C ARG A 539 17.16 -15.44 -16.97
N PRO A 540 16.95 -16.63 -17.58
CA PRO A 540 15.84 -16.81 -18.49
C PRO A 540 14.52 -16.58 -17.77
N ARG A 541 13.55 -16.01 -18.49
CA ARG A 541 12.19 -15.88 -17.97
C ARG A 541 11.63 -17.26 -17.67
N SER A 542 11.10 -17.42 -16.47
CA SER A 542 10.40 -18.64 -16.04
C SER A 542 9.04 -18.26 -15.47
N PRO A 543 7.96 -19.00 -15.79
CA PRO A 543 6.64 -18.71 -15.24
C PRO A 543 6.61 -18.99 -13.74
N VAL A 544 5.82 -18.21 -13.01
CA VAL A 544 5.40 -18.57 -11.65
C VAL A 544 4.17 -19.46 -11.77
N HIS A 545 4.17 -20.62 -11.09
CA HIS A 545 2.96 -21.43 -10.98
C HIS A 545 2.02 -20.80 -9.94
N LEU A 546 0.87 -20.29 -10.39
CA LEU A 546 -0.14 -19.70 -9.51
C LEU A 546 -1.22 -20.73 -9.22
N VAL A 547 -1.25 -21.23 -7.99
CA VAL A 547 -2.33 -22.07 -7.46
C VAL A 547 -3.35 -21.18 -6.76
N ALA A 548 -4.48 -20.89 -7.39
CA ALA A 548 -5.42 -19.90 -6.86
C ALA A 548 -6.87 -20.11 -7.34
N PRO A 549 -7.89 -19.54 -6.65
CA PRO A 549 -9.27 -19.72 -7.06
C PRO A 549 -9.48 -19.11 -8.44
N VAL A 550 -10.30 -19.73 -9.28
CA VAL A 550 -10.51 -19.33 -10.69
C VAL A 550 -10.85 -17.86 -10.85
N GLN A 551 -11.55 -17.29 -9.87
CA GLN A 551 -11.97 -15.89 -9.82
C GLN A 551 -10.79 -14.91 -9.87
N ILE A 552 -9.61 -15.30 -9.36
CA ILE A 552 -8.43 -14.42 -9.39
C ILE A 552 -8.05 -14.03 -10.82
N MET A 553 -8.25 -14.92 -11.79
CA MET A 553 -7.91 -14.65 -13.18
C MET A 553 -8.84 -13.60 -13.79
N SER A 554 -10.08 -13.46 -13.31
CA SER A 554 -10.94 -12.37 -13.74
C SER A 554 -10.35 -11.02 -13.33
N TRP A 555 -9.92 -10.90 -12.07
CA TRP A 555 -9.24 -9.72 -11.55
C TRP A 555 -7.94 -9.43 -12.30
N LEU A 556 -7.04 -10.41 -12.41
CA LEU A 556 -5.74 -10.24 -13.05
C LEU A 556 -5.87 -9.87 -14.54
N ASN A 557 -6.80 -10.49 -15.27
CA ASN A 557 -7.03 -10.17 -16.68
C ASN A 557 -7.64 -8.77 -16.85
N GLN A 558 -8.61 -8.39 -16.03
CA GLN A 558 -9.19 -7.04 -16.06
C GLN A 558 -8.10 -5.98 -15.81
N TYR A 559 -7.29 -6.15 -14.77
CA TYR A 559 -6.18 -5.25 -14.48
C TYR A 559 -5.15 -5.20 -15.62
N HIS A 560 -4.74 -6.37 -16.13
CA HIS A 560 -3.77 -6.48 -17.23
C HIS A 560 -4.22 -5.75 -18.50
N GLN A 561 -5.48 -5.96 -18.89
CA GLN A 561 -6.05 -5.41 -20.12
C GLN A 561 -6.36 -3.92 -19.99
N GLN A 562 -6.89 -3.48 -18.84
CA GLN A 562 -7.49 -2.16 -18.70
C GLN A 562 -6.58 -1.14 -17.98
N CYS A 563 -5.61 -1.60 -17.19
CA CYS A 563 -4.79 -0.74 -16.33
C CYS A 563 -3.31 -0.79 -16.72
N GLN A 564 -2.63 -1.88 -16.42
CA GLN A 564 -1.19 -2.04 -16.66
C GLN A 564 -0.89 -3.48 -17.07
N GLU A 565 -0.07 -3.62 -18.10
CA GLU A 565 0.34 -4.90 -18.64
C GLU A 565 1.31 -5.62 -17.67
N VAL A 566 0.79 -6.57 -16.87
CA VAL A 566 1.62 -7.36 -15.93
C VAL A 566 1.85 -8.81 -16.41
N LEU A 567 0.90 -9.36 -17.15
CA LEU A 567 0.94 -10.71 -17.68
C LEU A 567 1.57 -10.71 -19.09
N GLN A 568 2.88 -10.91 -19.20
CA GLN A 568 3.57 -10.78 -20.50
C GLN A 568 3.11 -11.86 -21.52
N HIS A 569 2.95 -11.44 -22.77
CA HIS A 569 2.83 -12.29 -23.96
C HIS A 569 4.23 -12.42 -24.59
N VAL A 570 4.62 -13.62 -25.02
CA VAL A 570 5.73 -13.77 -25.97
C VAL A 570 5.08 -13.78 -27.35
N ASP A 571 5.37 -12.76 -28.15
CA ASP A 571 5.10 -12.77 -29.57
C ASP A 571 6.06 -13.79 -30.21
N ASP A 572 5.56 -15.01 -30.42
CA ASP A 572 5.95 -15.84 -31.54
C ASP A 572 4.66 -16.25 -32.27
N LEU A 573 4.48 -15.69 -33.46
CA LEU A 573 3.38 -15.95 -34.39
C LEU A 573 3.37 -17.44 -34.82
N ALA A 574 2.86 -18.34 -33.97
CA ALA A 574 2.44 -19.67 -34.41
C ALA A 574 1.49 -20.41 -33.46
N ASN A 575 1.41 -20.07 -32.16
CA ASN A 575 0.51 -20.77 -31.22
C ASN A 575 0.11 -19.86 -30.07
N ARG A 576 -1.13 -19.35 -30.08
CA ARG A 576 -1.69 -18.54 -28.97
C ARG A 576 -1.91 -19.43 -27.74
N SER A 577 -0.85 -19.60 -26.96
CA SER A 577 -0.84 -20.08 -25.57
C SER A 577 -0.88 -18.87 -24.64
N ALA A 578 -1.77 -18.89 -23.65
CA ALA A 578 -1.84 -17.88 -22.62
C ALA A 578 -0.55 -17.89 -21.75
N LEU A 579 -0.04 -16.69 -21.45
CA LEU A 579 0.77 -16.30 -20.27
C LEU A 579 2.24 -16.77 -20.20
N ALA A 580 3.18 -15.97 -20.73
CA ALA A 580 4.62 -16.23 -20.65
C ALA A 580 5.28 -15.87 -19.28
N SER A 581 4.49 -15.44 -18.29
CA SER A 581 4.97 -15.12 -16.93
C SER A 581 4.28 -15.90 -15.81
N LEU A 582 3.17 -16.60 -16.12
CA LEU A 582 2.32 -17.22 -15.11
C LEU A 582 1.69 -18.51 -15.65
N SER A 583 1.84 -19.61 -14.90
CA SER A 583 1.20 -20.90 -15.17
C SER A 583 0.08 -21.08 -14.15
N PHE A 584 -1.17 -20.90 -14.59
CA PHE A 584 -2.33 -20.91 -13.69
C PHE A 584 -2.85 -22.33 -13.43
N ILE A 585 -3.05 -22.66 -12.16
CA ILE A 585 -3.61 -23.93 -11.68
C ILE A 585 -4.77 -23.62 -10.72
N PRO A 586 -6.02 -23.95 -11.07
CA PRO A 586 -7.14 -23.78 -10.13
C PRO A 586 -6.94 -24.62 -8.86
N ASN A 587 -7.19 -24.09 -7.65
CA ASN A 587 -7.09 -24.92 -6.43
C ASN A 587 -7.91 -26.21 -6.54
N ARG A 588 -9.12 -26.11 -7.10
CA ARG A 588 -10.02 -27.26 -7.30
C ARG A 588 -9.41 -28.42 -8.08
N SER A 589 -8.41 -28.17 -8.92
CA SER A 589 -7.70 -29.19 -9.68
C SER A 589 -6.71 -30.02 -8.84
N LEU A 590 -6.45 -29.60 -7.59
CA LEU A 590 -5.62 -30.29 -6.62
C LEU A 590 -6.43 -30.89 -5.46
N GLN A 591 -7.76 -30.95 -5.57
CA GLN A 591 -8.60 -31.58 -4.56
C GLN A 591 -8.60 -33.10 -4.74
N ASP A 592 -8.52 -33.83 -3.63
CA ASP A 592 -8.70 -35.28 -3.64
C ASP A 592 -10.13 -35.65 -4.09
N GLY A 593 -10.25 -36.67 -4.94
CA GLY A 593 -11.52 -37.10 -5.55
C GLY A 593 -12.18 -36.08 -6.49
N GLY A 594 -11.45 -35.04 -6.94
CA GLY A 594 -11.94 -34.06 -7.91
C GLY A 594 -12.01 -34.58 -9.35
N GLU A 595 -12.66 -33.81 -10.23
CA GLU A 595 -12.64 -34.10 -11.67
C GLU A 595 -11.20 -34.05 -12.21
N PRO A 596 -10.83 -34.95 -13.15
CA PRO A 596 -9.52 -34.92 -13.78
C PRO A 596 -9.26 -33.53 -14.40
N PRO A 597 -8.10 -32.91 -14.13
CA PRO A 597 -7.78 -31.61 -14.71
C PRO A 597 -7.64 -31.72 -16.23
N ALA A 598 -7.90 -30.61 -16.92
CA ALA A 598 -7.65 -30.52 -18.36
C ALA A 598 -6.16 -30.77 -18.67
N PRO A 599 -5.80 -31.32 -19.85
CA PRO A 599 -4.42 -31.72 -20.17
C PRO A 599 -3.36 -30.62 -19.96
N ARG A 600 -3.71 -29.35 -20.23
CA ARG A 600 -2.81 -28.20 -20.00
C ARG A 600 -2.58 -27.92 -18.52
N THR A 601 -3.63 -28.04 -17.71
CA THR A 601 -3.56 -27.90 -16.25
C THR A 601 -2.76 -29.06 -15.66
N GLU A 602 -2.98 -30.28 -16.14
CA GLU A 602 -2.22 -31.46 -15.76
C GLU A 602 -0.71 -31.29 -16.02
N ALA A 603 -0.33 -30.76 -17.18
CA ALA A 603 1.07 -30.44 -17.49
C ALA A 603 1.64 -29.36 -16.56
N SER A 604 0.84 -28.35 -16.20
CA SER A 604 1.24 -27.30 -15.26
C SER A 604 1.42 -27.83 -13.83
N ILE A 605 0.54 -28.75 -13.41
CA ILE A 605 0.65 -29.45 -12.12
C ILE A 605 1.93 -30.29 -12.10
N GLN A 606 2.21 -31.05 -13.16
CA GLN A 606 3.45 -31.83 -13.28
C GLN A 606 4.70 -30.94 -13.12
N ALA A 607 4.77 -29.83 -13.85
CA ALA A 607 5.88 -28.89 -13.79
C ALA A 607 6.04 -28.26 -12.39
N LEU A 608 4.93 -27.90 -11.74
CA LEU A 608 4.92 -27.41 -10.37
C LEU A 608 5.48 -28.44 -9.39
N LEU A 609 5.05 -29.69 -9.48
CA LEU A 609 5.48 -30.76 -8.57
C LEU A 609 6.98 -31.04 -8.72
N GLU A 610 7.46 -31.17 -9.95
CA GLU A 610 8.88 -31.38 -10.27
C GLU A 610 9.74 -30.22 -9.76
N ARG A 611 9.34 -28.98 -10.04
CA ARG A 611 10.09 -27.78 -9.64
C ARG A 611 10.24 -27.65 -8.13
N ASN A 612 9.27 -28.15 -7.38
CA ASN A 612 9.17 -28.00 -5.92
C ASN A 612 9.57 -29.27 -5.15
N GLY A 613 10.14 -30.29 -5.81
CA GLY A 613 10.59 -31.52 -5.15
C GLY A 613 9.45 -32.38 -4.60
N LEU A 614 8.29 -32.35 -5.25
CA LEU A 614 7.08 -33.09 -4.86
C LEU A 614 6.86 -34.28 -5.81
N GLU A 615 6.19 -35.32 -5.32
CA GLU A 615 5.82 -36.47 -6.15
C GLU A 615 4.42 -36.33 -6.73
N LYS A 616 4.22 -36.92 -7.90
CA LYS A 616 2.92 -36.93 -8.60
C LYS A 616 2.01 -38.06 -8.15
N VAL A 617 2.59 -39.20 -7.75
CA VAL A 617 1.85 -40.40 -7.40
C VAL A 617 2.36 -40.92 -6.05
N PRO A 618 1.59 -40.79 -4.97
CA PRO A 618 0.32 -40.05 -4.88
C PRO A 618 0.54 -38.54 -5.10
N LEU A 619 -0.52 -37.79 -5.41
CA LEU A 619 -0.41 -36.34 -5.63
C LEU A 619 0.01 -35.65 -4.32
N GLN A 620 1.25 -35.16 -4.25
CA GLN A 620 1.81 -34.60 -3.01
C GLN A 620 1.60 -33.09 -2.83
N PHE A 621 0.83 -32.42 -3.69
CA PHE A 621 0.30 -31.08 -3.42
C PHE A 621 -1.22 -31.15 -3.56
N GLN A 622 -1.91 -31.06 -2.44
CA GLN A 622 -3.36 -31.18 -2.38
C GLN A 622 -4.01 -29.94 -1.77
N THR A 623 -5.28 -29.72 -2.10
CA THR A 623 -6.10 -28.66 -1.50
C THR A 623 -7.42 -29.21 -0.98
N CYS A 624 -8.06 -28.49 -0.06
CA CYS A 624 -9.43 -28.76 0.35
C CYS A 624 -10.20 -27.46 0.55
N LEU A 625 -11.53 -27.52 0.40
CA LEU A 625 -12.39 -26.39 0.73
C LEU A 625 -12.48 -26.20 2.23
N VAL A 626 -12.48 -24.94 2.67
CA VAL A 626 -12.54 -24.56 4.08
C VAL A 626 -13.73 -23.66 4.39
N HIS A 627 -14.00 -23.44 5.68
CA HIS A 627 -15.21 -22.75 6.15
C HIS A 627 -14.98 -21.25 6.33
N HIS A 628 -14.92 -20.51 5.22
CA HIS A 628 -14.71 -19.05 5.22
C HIS A 628 -15.60 -18.34 4.16
N CYS A 629 -15.03 -17.82 3.08
CA CYS A 629 -15.79 -17.31 1.94
C CYS A 629 -16.04 -18.44 0.92
N LYS A 630 -16.85 -18.17 -0.12
CA LYS A 630 -16.97 -19.11 -1.25
C LYS A 630 -15.60 -19.26 -1.90
N HIS A 631 -15.24 -20.49 -2.26
CA HIS A 631 -13.95 -20.80 -2.90
C HIS A 631 -12.73 -20.43 -2.04
N ALA A 632 -12.83 -20.60 -0.72
CA ALA A 632 -11.69 -20.58 0.18
C ALA A 632 -11.07 -21.97 0.30
N PHE A 633 -9.74 -22.04 0.25
CA PHE A 633 -8.98 -23.29 0.26
C PHE A 633 -7.86 -23.29 1.28
N ALA A 634 -7.66 -24.44 1.90
CA ALA A 634 -6.40 -24.83 2.53
C ALA A 634 -5.55 -25.66 1.57
N CYS A 635 -4.26 -25.78 1.84
CA CYS A 635 -3.37 -26.71 1.14
C CYS A 635 -2.52 -27.56 2.08
N SER A 636 -2.08 -28.69 1.54
CA SER A 636 -1.04 -29.51 2.13
C SER A 636 -0.07 -29.95 1.04
N LEU A 637 1.22 -29.97 1.37
CA LEU A 637 2.24 -30.53 0.50
C LEU A 637 3.15 -31.48 1.26
N THR A 638 3.57 -32.56 0.60
CA THR A 638 4.52 -33.55 1.14
C THR A 638 5.76 -33.56 0.23
N HIS A 639 6.91 -33.27 0.80
CA HIS A 639 8.15 -33.22 0.04
C HIS A 639 8.77 -34.62 -0.11
N ARG A 640 9.58 -34.84 -1.16
CA ARG A 640 10.32 -36.10 -1.39
C ARG A 640 11.25 -36.50 -0.24
N GLN A 641 11.63 -35.55 0.61
CA GLN A 641 12.40 -35.80 1.84
C GLN A 641 11.54 -36.31 3.01
N GLY A 642 10.23 -36.53 2.80
CA GLY A 642 9.33 -37.17 3.77
C GLY A 642 8.61 -36.23 4.74
N TRP A 643 8.90 -34.93 4.72
CA TRP A 643 8.21 -33.95 5.56
C TRP A 643 6.94 -33.40 4.89
N LYS A 644 5.98 -32.95 5.71
CA LYS A 644 4.68 -32.45 5.27
C LYS A 644 4.33 -31.10 5.89
N LEU A 645 3.90 -30.15 5.06
CA LEU A 645 3.44 -28.82 5.46
C LEU A 645 1.95 -28.67 5.14
N ALA A 646 1.17 -28.22 6.12
CA ALA A 646 -0.23 -27.85 5.95
C ALA A 646 -0.42 -26.34 6.23
N PHE A 647 -1.22 -25.67 5.41
CA PHE A 647 -1.55 -24.25 5.54
C PHE A 647 -3.06 -24.06 5.45
N SER A 648 -3.65 -23.40 6.46
CA SER A 648 -5.10 -23.31 6.60
C SER A 648 -5.77 -22.34 5.63
N GLY A 649 -5.07 -21.28 5.20
CA GLY A 649 -5.76 -20.05 4.78
C GLY A 649 -6.64 -19.52 5.91
N ASP A 650 -7.68 -18.76 5.57
CA ASP A 650 -8.71 -18.34 6.54
C ASP A 650 -9.81 -19.39 6.65
N THR A 651 -10.14 -19.77 7.88
CA THR A 651 -11.16 -20.78 8.15
C THR A 651 -11.60 -20.82 9.61
N ARG A 652 -12.89 -21.12 9.81
CA ARG A 652 -13.37 -21.76 11.04
C ARG A 652 -12.75 -23.16 11.21
N PRO A 653 -12.77 -23.79 12.40
CA PRO A 653 -12.34 -25.17 12.56
C PRO A 653 -12.95 -26.09 11.50
N CYS A 654 -12.11 -26.81 10.76
CA CYS A 654 -12.51 -27.56 9.56
C CYS A 654 -11.92 -28.98 9.56
N ASP A 655 -12.79 -29.99 9.50
CA ASP A 655 -12.37 -31.40 9.48
C ASP A 655 -11.72 -31.81 8.16
N ALA A 656 -12.05 -31.14 7.05
CA ALA A 656 -11.39 -31.37 5.78
C ALA A 656 -9.89 -31.01 5.87
N LEU A 657 -9.56 -29.91 6.55
CA LEU A 657 -8.18 -29.52 6.82
C LEU A 657 -7.48 -30.56 7.71
N VAL A 658 -8.12 -31.03 8.79
CA VAL A 658 -7.58 -32.08 9.66
C VAL A 658 -7.21 -33.34 8.88
N ARG A 659 -8.08 -33.79 7.97
CA ARG A 659 -7.81 -34.97 7.11
C ARG A 659 -6.70 -34.70 6.11
N LEU A 660 -6.75 -33.56 5.41
CA LEU A 660 -5.77 -33.16 4.41
C LEU A 660 -4.35 -33.11 5.02
N GLY A 661 -4.21 -32.46 6.17
CA GLY A 661 -2.95 -32.25 6.87
C GLY A 661 -2.55 -33.39 7.80
N LYS A 662 -3.26 -34.53 7.81
CA LYS A 662 -2.99 -35.63 8.77
C LYS A 662 -1.49 -35.96 8.84
N ASP A 663 -0.98 -35.99 10.07
CA ASP A 663 0.42 -36.24 10.44
C ASP A 663 1.42 -35.23 9.83
N ALA A 664 0.99 -33.98 9.61
CA ALA A 664 1.85 -32.91 9.12
C ALA A 664 3.04 -32.66 10.05
N THR A 665 4.22 -32.45 9.46
CA THR A 665 5.42 -31.98 10.18
C THR A 665 5.21 -30.56 10.70
N LEU A 666 4.60 -29.70 9.89
CA LEU A 666 4.26 -28.33 10.26
C LEU A 666 2.84 -27.99 9.83
N LEU A 667 2.03 -27.50 10.75
CA LEU A 667 0.79 -26.80 10.46
C LEU A 667 0.97 -25.30 10.69
N ILE A 668 0.71 -24.49 9.66
CA ILE A 668 0.54 -23.05 9.79
C ILE A 668 -0.96 -22.77 9.76
N HIS A 669 -1.52 -22.36 10.90
CA HIS A 669 -2.97 -22.17 11.05
C HIS A 669 -3.31 -20.73 11.43
N GLU A 670 -4.38 -20.20 10.84
CA GLU A 670 -4.95 -18.92 11.24
C GLU A 670 -5.46 -18.96 12.70
N ALA A 671 -5.21 -17.90 13.45
CA ALA A 671 -5.65 -17.72 14.83
C ALA A 671 -6.13 -16.27 15.00
N THR A 672 -7.11 -15.89 14.18
CA THR A 672 -7.48 -14.49 13.99
C THR A 672 -7.97 -13.84 15.27
N LEU A 673 -8.80 -14.53 16.06
CA LEU A 673 -9.39 -13.98 17.29
C LEU A 673 -8.83 -14.63 18.57
N GLU A 674 -8.93 -13.88 19.67
CA GLU A 674 -8.65 -14.37 21.02
C GLU A 674 -9.72 -15.36 21.48
N ASP A 675 -9.36 -16.23 22.43
CA ASP A 675 -10.35 -17.04 23.14
C ASP A 675 -11.27 -16.13 23.98
N GLY A 676 -12.54 -16.51 24.10
CA GLY A 676 -13.62 -15.66 24.61
C GLY A 676 -14.33 -14.82 23.53
N LEU A 677 -13.85 -14.83 22.28
CA LEU A 677 -14.51 -14.22 21.11
C LEU A 677 -15.04 -15.27 20.12
N GLU A 678 -15.43 -16.46 20.59
CA GLU A 678 -15.84 -17.59 19.74
C GLU A 678 -17.04 -17.25 18.86
N GLN A 679 -18.00 -16.48 19.38
CA GLN A 679 -19.16 -16.04 18.61
C GLN A 679 -18.73 -15.11 17.47
N GLU A 680 -17.89 -14.10 17.76
CA GLU A 680 -17.37 -13.18 16.75
C GLU A 680 -16.50 -13.91 15.72
N ALA A 681 -15.73 -14.92 16.15
CA ALA A 681 -14.92 -15.76 15.28
C ALA A 681 -15.83 -16.56 14.33
N ALA A 682 -16.90 -17.15 14.83
CA ALA A 682 -17.86 -17.87 14.01
C ALA A 682 -18.59 -16.97 13.01
N GLU A 683 -19.00 -15.76 13.43
CA GLU A 683 -19.67 -14.77 12.60
C GLU A 683 -18.76 -14.25 11.47
N LYS A 684 -17.51 -13.91 11.80
CA LYS A 684 -16.48 -13.48 10.83
C LYS A 684 -15.85 -14.64 10.07
N ARG A 685 -16.19 -15.87 10.44
CA ARG A 685 -15.72 -17.13 9.84
C ARG A 685 -14.22 -17.37 9.94
N HIS A 686 -13.69 -17.15 11.13
CA HIS A 686 -12.31 -17.41 11.51
C HIS A 686 -12.21 -18.38 12.69
N SER A 687 -11.00 -18.68 13.13
CA SER A 687 -10.73 -19.47 14.33
C SER A 687 -10.25 -18.60 15.50
N THR A 688 -10.57 -19.01 16.72
CA THR A 688 -9.85 -18.54 17.92
C THR A 688 -8.50 -19.25 18.08
N THR A 689 -7.71 -18.83 19.06
CA THR A 689 -6.40 -19.43 19.36
C THR A 689 -6.52 -20.91 19.76
N SER A 690 -7.34 -21.24 20.76
CA SER A 690 -7.55 -22.64 21.19
C SER A 690 -8.19 -23.51 20.10
N GLN A 691 -9.07 -22.92 19.28
CA GLN A 691 -9.66 -23.61 18.13
C GLN A 691 -8.61 -24.02 17.09
N ALA A 692 -7.68 -23.12 16.75
CA ALA A 692 -6.57 -23.40 15.84
C ALA A 692 -5.63 -24.49 16.38
N ILE A 693 -5.28 -24.41 17.67
CA ILE A 693 -4.48 -25.45 18.34
C ILE A 693 -5.20 -26.79 18.30
N GLY A 694 -6.50 -26.82 18.62
CA GLY A 694 -7.32 -28.03 18.59
C GLY A 694 -7.41 -28.68 17.21
N VAL A 695 -7.43 -27.90 16.12
CA VAL A 695 -7.31 -28.42 14.75
C VAL A 695 -5.96 -29.13 14.55
N GLY A 696 -4.86 -28.50 14.97
CA GLY A 696 -3.52 -29.10 14.85
C GLY A 696 -3.33 -30.37 15.70
N VAL A 697 -3.90 -30.41 16.91
CA VAL A 697 -3.89 -31.61 17.76
C VAL A 697 -4.63 -32.76 17.09
N ARG A 698 -5.85 -32.53 16.56
CA ARG A 698 -6.61 -33.56 15.83
C ARG A 698 -5.93 -33.99 14.53
N MET A 699 -5.23 -33.08 13.87
CA MET A 699 -4.39 -33.34 12.71
C MET A 699 -3.19 -34.24 13.05
N ASN A 700 -2.85 -34.38 14.34
CA ASN A 700 -1.60 -34.96 14.82
C ASN A 700 -0.38 -34.26 14.19
N ALA A 701 -0.46 -32.93 14.09
CA ALA A 701 0.66 -32.13 13.61
C ALA A 701 1.83 -32.23 14.59
N ALA A 702 3.05 -32.43 14.07
CA ALA A 702 4.25 -32.48 14.89
C ALA A 702 4.53 -31.09 15.52
N PHE A 703 4.27 -30.02 14.77
CA PHE A 703 4.35 -28.65 15.26
C PHE A 703 3.27 -27.75 14.64
N ILE A 704 2.76 -26.81 15.43
CA ILE A 704 1.70 -25.87 15.06
C ILE A 704 2.25 -24.46 15.20
N VAL A 705 2.23 -23.66 14.13
CA VAL A 705 2.50 -22.23 14.18
C VAL A 705 1.21 -21.47 13.95
N LEU A 706 0.83 -20.68 14.95
CA LEU A 706 -0.30 -19.78 14.87
C LEU A 706 0.09 -18.54 14.05
N ASN A 707 -0.78 -18.16 13.13
CA ASN A 707 -0.57 -17.06 12.18
C ASN A 707 -1.86 -16.23 11.98
N HIS A 708 -1.77 -15.17 11.18
CA HIS A 708 -2.94 -14.39 10.74
C HIS A 708 -3.74 -13.75 11.90
N PHE A 709 -3.05 -13.10 12.82
CA PHE A 709 -3.65 -12.51 14.02
C PHE A 709 -4.45 -11.24 13.70
N SER A 710 -5.60 -11.04 14.36
CA SER A 710 -6.33 -9.78 14.25
C SER A 710 -5.53 -8.64 14.85
N GLN A 711 -5.23 -7.67 14.01
CA GLN A 711 -4.44 -6.51 14.41
C GLN A 711 -5.24 -5.48 15.23
N ARG A 712 -6.55 -5.68 15.39
CA ARG A 712 -7.41 -4.88 16.26
C ARG A 712 -7.37 -5.32 17.72
N TYR A 713 -7.12 -6.61 17.95
CA TYR A 713 -7.26 -7.23 19.27
C TYR A 713 -5.92 -7.56 19.90
N ALA A 714 -4.98 -8.14 19.14
CA ALA A 714 -3.79 -8.75 19.70
C ALA A 714 -2.49 -8.34 18.99
N LYS A 715 -1.47 -7.93 19.77
CA LYS A 715 -0.08 -7.87 19.27
C LYS A 715 0.60 -9.24 19.36
N ILE A 716 0.23 -10.00 20.38
CA ILE A 716 0.65 -11.37 20.68
C ILE A 716 -0.59 -12.12 21.20
N PRO A 717 -0.79 -13.42 20.93
CA PRO A 717 -1.90 -14.16 21.55
C PRO A 717 -1.73 -14.28 23.06
N LEU A 718 -2.85 -14.41 23.77
CA LEU A 718 -2.84 -14.82 25.18
C LEU A 718 -2.43 -16.28 25.27
N PHE A 719 -1.46 -16.57 26.14
CA PHE A 719 -0.93 -17.93 26.32
C PHE A 719 -1.81 -18.72 27.29
N SER A 720 -2.72 -19.53 26.74
CA SER A 720 -3.57 -20.47 27.51
C SER A 720 -2.84 -21.78 27.85
N GLN A 721 -3.52 -22.68 28.55
CA GLN A 721 -3.00 -24.02 28.86
C GLN A 721 -2.79 -24.88 27.59
N ASP A 722 -3.42 -24.51 26.48
CA ASP A 722 -3.29 -25.21 25.19
C ASP A 722 -1.93 -24.96 24.52
N PHE A 723 -1.16 -23.96 24.97
CA PHE A 723 0.21 -23.73 24.53
C PHE A 723 1.14 -24.81 25.09
N THR A 724 1.18 -25.93 24.40
CA THR A 724 2.08 -27.06 24.67
C THR A 724 3.47 -26.85 24.04
N GLN A 725 4.37 -27.81 24.23
CA GLN A 725 5.69 -27.86 23.58
C GLN A 725 5.64 -28.04 22.04
N ARG A 726 4.45 -28.03 21.42
CA ARG A 726 4.25 -28.16 19.97
C ARG A 726 3.63 -26.92 19.34
N VAL A 727 3.51 -25.81 20.07
CA VAL A 727 2.85 -24.59 19.60
C VAL A 727 3.84 -23.43 19.57
N GLY A 728 3.87 -22.72 18.45
CA GLY A 728 4.61 -21.48 18.25
C GLY A 728 3.71 -20.35 17.72
N VAL A 729 4.22 -19.12 17.80
CA VAL A 729 3.54 -17.90 17.35
C VAL A 729 4.39 -17.27 16.26
N SER A 730 3.79 -16.92 15.13
CA SER A 730 4.49 -16.22 14.06
C SER A 730 4.67 -14.72 14.37
N PHE A 731 5.74 -14.14 13.84
CA PHE A 731 5.97 -12.70 13.79
C PHE A 731 6.45 -12.33 12.38
N ASP A 732 6.18 -11.11 11.94
CA ASP A 732 6.78 -10.61 10.70
C ASP A 732 8.31 -10.74 10.77
N HIS A 733 8.93 -11.16 9.66
CA HIS A 733 10.37 -11.43 9.51
C HIS A 733 10.92 -12.57 10.37
N MET A 734 10.08 -13.31 11.07
CA MET A 734 10.47 -14.56 11.72
C MET A 734 10.83 -15.59 10.65
N ARG A 735 11.98 -16.26 10.81
CA ARG A 735 12.37 -17.42 10.00
C ARG A 735 12.57 -18.65 10.86
N ILE A 736 12.05 -19.79 10.43
CA ILE A 736 12.18 -21.04 11.16
C ILE A 736 12.56 -22.20 10.24
N ARG A 737 13.29 -23.16 10.81
CA ARG A 737 13.57 -24.48 10.26
C ARG A 737 13.00 -25.52 11.20
N PHE A 738 12.87 -26.75 10.75
CA PHE A 738 12.31 -27.83 11.58
C PHE A 738 13.15 -28.10 12.84
N GLY A 739 14.46 -27.88 12.80
CA GLY A 739 15.32 -27.92 13.98
C GLY A 739 14.91 -26.94 15.09
N HIS A 740 14.25 -25.83 14.75
CA HIS A 740 13.82 -24.82 15.72
C HIS A 740 12.55 -25.20 16.49
N PHE A 741 11.85 -26.30 16.15
CA PHE A 741 10.59 -26.66 16.80
C PHE A 741 10.72 -26.86 18.31
N ARG A 742 11.85 -27.41 18.77
CA ARG A 742 12.13 -27.55 20.21
C ARG A 742 12.49 -26.23 20.89
N THR A 743 13.00 -25.28 20.12
CA THR A 743 13.44 -23.97 20.61
C THR A 743 12.26 -23.03 20.79
N LEU A 744 11.30 -23.01 19.85
CA LEU A 744 10.21 -22.02 19.82
C LEU A 744 9.38 -21.95 21.12
N PRO A 745 8.91 -23.05 21.72
CA PRO A 745 8.18 -22.99 22.99
C PRO A 745 9.02 -22.47 24.15
N ARG A 746 10.36 -22.66 24.09
CA ARG A 746 11.30 -22.20 25.12
C ARG A 746 11.54 -20.68 25.05
N LEU A 747 11.14 -20.02 23.96
CA LEU A 747 11.20 -18.55 23.83
C LEU A 747 9.99 -17.85 24.48
N VAL A 748 8.93 -18.59 24.82
CA VAL A 748 7.69 -18.03 25.37
C VAL A 748 7.89 -17.18 26.63
N PRO A 749 8.73 -17.57 27.62
CA PRO A 749 9.01 -16.71 28.77
C PRO A 749 9.57 -15.34 28.39
N ALA A 750 10.56 -15.29 27.49
CA ALA A 750 11.14 -14.03 27.01
C ALA A 750 10.13 -13.20 26.20
N LEU A 751 9.29 -13.85 25.38
CA LEU A 751 8.21 -13.19 24.66
C LEU A 751 7.17 -12.60 25.63
N LYS A 752 6.76 -13.35 26.66
CA LYS A 752 5.85 -12.85 27.71
C LYS A 752 6.43 -11.65 28.44
N ALA A 753 7.73 -11.68 28.77
CA ALA A 753 8.40 -10.53 29.38
C ALA A 753 8.37 -9.32 28.44
N LEU A 754 8.79 -9.48 27.18
CA LEU A 754 8.85 -8.39 26.20
C LEU A 754 7.48 -7.74 25.95
N PHE A 755 6.41 -8.55 25.88
CA PHE A 755 5.05 -8.11 25.60
C PHE A 755 4.16 -8.02 26.85
N ALA A 756 4.75 -7.97 28.06
CA ALA A 756 3.99 -8.03 29.31
C ALA A 756 2.91 -6.94 29.43
N ALA A 757 3.23 -5.71 29.02
CA ALA A 757 2.27 -4.60 29.02
C ALA A 757 1.10 -4.83 28.05
N ASP A 758 1.38 -5.39 26.86
CA ASP A 758 0.35 -5.69 25.86
C ASP A 758 -0.55 -6.84 26.31
N ILE A 759 0.03 -7.86 26.94
CA ILE A 759 -0.71 -8.99 27.53
C ILE A 759 -1.64 -8.49 28.64
N GLY A 760 -1.14 -7.65 29.55
CA GLY A 760 -1.96 -7.08 30.63
C GLY A 760 -3.13 -6.23 30.12
N GLU A 761 -2.93 -5.43 29.07
CA GLU A 761 -4.02 -4.66 28.44
C GLU A 761 -5.08 -5.60 27.82
N MET A 762 -4.65 -6.70 27.20
CA MET A 762 -5.56 -7.70 26.62
C MET A 762 -6.35 -8.45 27.69
N GLU A 763 -5.71 -8.83 28.80
CA GLU A 763 -6.36 -9.48 29.95
C GLU A 763 -7.42 -8.56 30.56
N GLU A 764 -7.10 -7.28 30.80
CA GLU A 764 -8.07 -6.30 31.33
C GLU A 764 -9.28 -6.13 30.39
N ARG A 765 -9.03 -6.09 29.07
CA ARG A 765 -10.11 -6.02 28.06
C ARG A 765 -10.96 -7.29 28.08
N ARG A 766 -10.36 -8.46 28.26
CA ARG A 766 -11.07 -9.73 28.40
C ARG A 766 -11.96 -9.74 29.65
N GLU A 767 -11.41 -9.40 30.82
CA GLU A 767 -12.18 -9.33 32.07
C GLU A 767 -13.36 -8.36 31.97
N LYS A 768 -13.14 -7.17 31.37
CA LYS A 768 -14.21 -6.20 31.11
C LYS A 768 -15.31 -6.71 30.18
N ARG A 769 -14.99 -7.61 29.26
CA ARG A 769 -15.98 -8.27 28.39
C ARG A 769 -16.75 -9.32 29.17
N GLU A 770 -16.06 -10.14 29.95
CA GLU A 770 -16.67 -11.18 30.80
C GLU A 770 -17.61 -10.58 31.87
N LEU A 771 -17.29 -9.40 32.43
CA LEU A 771 -18.15 -8.67 33.37
C LEU A 771 -19.40 -8.01 32.74
N ARG A 772 -19.43 -7.85 31.41
CA ARG A 772 -20.55 -7.26 30.67
C ARG A 772 -21.54 -8.29 30.13
N LEU A 773 -21.16 -9.57 30.17
CA LEU A 773 -21.98 -10.73 29.85
C LEU A 773 -22.69 -11.22 31.12
#